data_AF-A0A1F9F658-F1
#
_entry.id   AF-A0A1F9F658-F1
#
_cell.length_a   1.000
_cell.length_b   1.000
_cell.length_c   1.000
_cell.angle_alpha   90.00
_cell.angle_beta   90.00
_cell.angle_gamma   90.00
#
_symmetry.space_group_name_H-M   'P 1'
#
loop_
_entity.id
_entity.type
_entity.pdbx_description
1 polymer ?
#
loop_
_entity_poly.entity_id
_entity_poly.type
_entity_poly.pdbx_seq_one_letter_code
_entity_poly.pdbx_strand_id
1 'polypeptide(L)'
;MGGLPLLQSCLLLDRRFHGLVIRKERRPYGARAQIEGDLDPTEPVIIVDDASASGWSLVRAYDLLEEHGLLVEGAAVLVRFGFNPGIAYLVDRGVRVESVLDLWTDLAGLLPGTKPVDANPTAELPAIRFGRARFPSGLHPATLARRVIEARLAGRSVPRPPRALGSGPWDAHGGAFVSVRPTDDVTDRHAREGYFRFPEDRRRLPADAARAVVLAAAKTADALRGLEAARSAARGAAARDLADAAVAVTFCGRLQATTIGGVDNERYGLVARSLVRRGFLGGALPRMPGIADDAEQLRHAHTTNAKLFRHEPYQLFRHDVVRAVEPGLPWHAAGVPRRRPAWHEVHGPRLAALARAAIASGAAPPLEQQVPTHLDSLYVTVLQGGRVRGCSGGVVHRLDDDVVAYARAAAADARFTGTPGGVLAVSVSLLWEPVALGTTTAEDAAFRLRAGRHAIMVGDGERAALLLPLVASRSCLDEVGFCEAALEKASLARDAAAEVTRLSCASYGADDHGVAPLDGGLPRPPAARFAPWRRATLQPTIARLADYLERAQRADGTFHLDHLPAIGARLGSAEPARMAHAAWVLLRARRRPAAARALRALGALVERDRGGAWLRDAGGGASSISEVALLLLALCEQRRRPATLAGGLAATLVEAIDDSGRMRTHRNGAVVEEALDLFPPQALFALGRAHARGVPGVDLGRVARALVAAHIRFRHRPTIGQVPWLAQAAQAWHGARPLRPVLRAIAGDVADFVLDRQQTSGAVLCPPRAPLGLSTVLALEGLAALHGVTRGDARARLERACGRSLVFLDRLIIQERDVPWLADGSQAVGGVRESLLDVRVRVDFTQHALAALLSLAPPRT
;
A
#
# COMPACT_ATOMS: atom_id res chain seq x y z
N MET A 1 37.04 3.64 23.56
CA MET A 1 36.55 2.84 24.70
C MET A 1 35.41 3.62 25.38
N GLY A 2 34.37 3.97 24.63
CA GLY A 2 33.28 4.82 25.12
C GLY A 2 32.20 4.07 25.90
N GLY A 3 31.83 2.87 25.46
CA GLY A 3 30.80 2.05 26.11
C GLY A 3 31.15 1.44 27.49
N LEU A 4 32.43 1.31 27.86
CA LEU A 4 32.81 0.61 29.10
C LEU A 4 32.38 1.34 30.39
N PRO A 5 32.60 2.66 30.55
CA PRO A 5 32.08 3.41 31.70
C PRO A 5 30.55 3.36 31.79
N LEU A 6 29.84 3.32 30.66
CA LEU A 6 28.39 3.21 30.61
C LEU A 6 27.91 1.84 31.10
N LEU A 7 28.51 0.77 30.62
CA LEU A 7 28.24 -0.58 31.10
C LEU A 7 28.44 -0.67 32.62
N GLN A 8 29.58 -0.19 33.12
CA GLN A 8 29.86 -0.18 34.57
C GLN A 8 28.79 0.59 35.35
N SER A 9 28.33 1.73 34.83
CA SER A 9 27.28 2.53 35.45
C SER A 9 25.94 1.79 35.49
N CYS A 10 25.54 1.14 34.39
CA CYS A 10 24.32 0.32 34.33
C CYS A 10 24.34 -0.82 35.36
N LEU A 11 25.46 -1.54 35.46
CA LEU A 11 25.66 -2.65 36.42
C LEU A 11 25.63 -2.18 37.88
N LEU A 12 26.14 -0.97 38.16
CA LEU A 12 26.11 -0.39 39.51
C LEU A 12 24.73 0.13 39.91
N LEU A 13 23.95 0.65 38.95
CA LEU A 13 22.61 1.19 39.21
C LEU A 13 21.56 0.11 39.47
N ASP A 14 21.67 -1.04 38.82
CA ASP A 14 20.69 -2.12 38.97
C ASP A 14 21.37 -3.49 38.86
N ARG A 15 21.34 -4.24 39.97
CA ARG A 15 21.96 -5.57 40.09
C ARG A 15 21.28 -6.66 39.27
N ARG A 16 20.16 -6.35 38.59
CA ARG A 16 19.50 -7.27 37.66
C ARG A 16 20.22 -7.40 36.33
N PHE A 17 21.13 -6.47 36.00
CA PHE A 17 21.87 -6.54 34.75
C PHE A 17 23.19 -7.30 34.92
N HIS A 18 23.50 -8.11 33.90
CA HIS A 18 24.80 -8.71 33.68
C HIS A 18 25.51 -7.99 32.53
N GLY A 19 26.84 -8.12 32.44
CA GLY A 19 27.65 -7.36 31.49
C GLY A 19 28.62 -8.23 30.73
N LEU A 20 28.74 -7.94 29.43
CA LEU A 20 29.76 -8.47 28.55
C LEU A 20 30.45 -7.33 27.80
N VAL A 21 31.69 -7.57 27.37
CA VAL A 21 32.53 -6.62 26.64
C VAL A 21 32.95 -7.25 25.32
N ILE A 22 32.73 -6.52 24.23
CA ILE A 22 33.20 -6.90 22.89
C ILE A 22 34.58 -6.29 22.67
N ARG A 23 35.58 -7.14 22.43
CA ARG A 23 36.93 -6.71 22.07
C ARG A 23 37.00 -6.29 20.60
N LYS A 24 37.83 -5.29 20.33
CA LYS A 24 38.16 -4.88 18.96
C LYS A 24 38.84 -6.00 18.17
N GLU A 25 39.69 -6.78 18.82
CA GLU A 25 40.43 -7.92 18.25
C GLU A 25 40.34 -9.13 19.18
N ARG A 26 40.30 -10.33 18.59
CA ARG A 26 40.35 -11.60 19.34
C ARG A 26 41.60 -11.67 20.20
N ARG A 27 41.52 -12.33 21.36
CA ARG A 27 42.70 -12.56 22.20
C ARG A 27 43.79 -13.32 21.41
N PRO A 28 45.06 -12.89 21.47
CA PRO A 28 46.14 -13.61 20.77
C PRO A 28 46.49 -14.96 21.41
N TYR A 29 46.11 -15.15 22.69
CA TYR A 29 46.41 -16.32 23.52
C TYR A 29 45.17 -16.77 24.32
N GLY A 30 45.12 -18.06 24.72
CA GLY A 30 43.95 -18.68 25.37
C GLY A 30 42.84 -19.05 24.37
N ALA A 31 41.58 -19.11 24.82
CA ALA A 31 40.42 -19.51 24.01
C ALA A 31 40.08 -18.57 22.82
N ARG A 32 40.92 -17.56 22.54
CA ARG A 32 40.78 -16.57 21.45
C ARG A 32 39.40 -15.89 21.36
N ALA A 33 38.68 -15.81 22.48
CA ALA A 33 37.36 -15.21 22.56
C ALA A 33 37.39 -13.72 22.20
N GLN A 34 36.38 -13.28 21.45
CA GLN A 34 36.16 -11.87 21.09
C GLN A 34 35.21 -11.15 22.05
N ILE A 35 34.43 -11.93 22.82
CA ILE A 35 33.48 -11.46 23.83
C ILE A 35 33.97 -11.93 25.21
N GLU A 36 33.92 -11.04 26.21
CA GLU A 36 34.28 -11.33 27.60
C GLU A 36 33.11 -11.01 28.53
N GLY A 37 32.69 -11.94 29.38
CA GLY A 37 31.56 -11.78 30.29
C GLY A 37 30.76 -13.06 30.42
N ASP A 38 29.69 -13.00 31.20
CA ASP A 38 28.73 -14.11 31.29
C ASP A 38 27.78 -14.05 30.09
N LEU A 39 27.58 -15.18 29.42
CA LEU A 39 26.74 -15.29 28.23
C LEU A 39 25.53 -16.16 28.57
N ASP A 40 24.39 -15.51 28.79
CA ASP A 40 23.10 -16.20 28.89
C ASP A 40 22.32 -16.00 27.57
N PRO A 41 22.24 -17.01 26.70
CA PRO A 41 21.47 -16.91 25.46
C PRO A 41 19.95 -16.86 25.69
N THR A 42 19.47 -17.15 26.91
CA THR A 42 18.05 -17.02 27.25
C THR A 42 17.63 -15.58 27.55
N GLU A 43 18.59 -14.70 27.81
CA GLU A 43 18.35 -13.30 28.12
C GLU A 43 18.65 -12.38 26.91
N PRO A 44 17.78 -11.38 26.64
CA PRO A 44 18.07 -10.39 25.62
C PRO A 44 19.25 -9.50 26.03
N VAL A 45 20.09 -9.16 25.05
CA VAL A 45 21.23 -8.24 25.23
C VAL A 45 20.94 -6.88 24.62
N ILE A 46 21.44 -5.83 25.28
CA ILE A 46 21.40 -4.45 24.78
C ILE A 46 22.84 -3.97 24.60
N ILE A 47 23.16 -3.48 23.40
CA ILE A 47 24.46 -2.88 23.11
C ILE A 47 24.50 -1.48 23.73
N VAL A 48 25.56 -1.13 24.46
CA VAL A 48 25.74 0.24 24.98
C VAL A 48 27.00 0.88 24.40
N ASP A 49 26.90 2.13 23.95
CA ASP A 49 28.07 2.89 23.46
C ASP A 49 27.95 4.39 23.76
N ASP A 50 29.05 5.14 23.64
CA ASP A 50 29.02 6.59 23.88
C ASP A 50 28.37 7.36 22.72
N ALA A 51 28.68 7.01 21.47
CA ALA A 51 28.15 7.72 20.32
C ALA A 51 27.90 6.85 19.08
N SER A 52 26.86 7.19 18.32
CA SER A 52 26.55 6.60 17.02
C SER A 52 26.53 7.65 15.91
N ALA A 53 27.65 7.77 15.20
CA ALA A 53 27.79 8.66 14.05
C ALA A 53 27.22 8.03 12.75
N SER A 54 27.84 6.96 12.26
CA SER A 54 27.39 6.21 11.08
C SER A 54 26.61 4.93 11.42
N GLY A 55 26.63 4.52 12.70
CA GLY A 55 25.99 3.29 13.20
C GLY A 55 26.74 1.98 12.94
N TRP A 56 27.78 1.97 12.10
CA TRP A 56 28.46 0.71 11.72
C TRP A 56 29.20 0.00 12.85
N SER A 57 29.61 0.70 13.90
CA SER A 57 30.17 0.04 15.09
C SER A 57 29.12 -0.78 15.83
N LEU A 58 27.89 -0.26 15.96
CA LEU A 58 26.76 -0.98 16.53
C LEU A 58 26.36 -2.16 15.66
N VAL A 59 26.40 -2.01 14.34
CA VAL A 59 26.15 -3.11 13.38
C VAL A 59 27.15 -4.25 13.59
N ARG A 60 28.45 -3.95 13.67
CA ARG A 60 29.47 -4.99 13.92
C ARG A 60 29.28 -5.69 15.27
N ALA A 61 28.88 -4.93 16.31
CA ALA A 61 28.57 -5.50 17.61
C ALA A 61 27.34 -6.42 17.53
N TYR A 62 26.28 -5.97 16.85
CA TYR A 62 25.09 -6.77 16.59
C TYR A 62 25.44 -8.07 15.85
N ASP A 63 26.11 -7.98 14.71
CA ASP A 63 26.46 -9.16 13.90
C ASP A 63 27.28 -10.17 14.72
N LEU A 64 28.24 -9.69 15.52
CA LEU A 64 29.05 -10.55 16.39
C LEU A 64 28.22 -11.22 17.50
N LEU A 65 27.31 -10.49 18.15
CA LEU A 65 26.46 -11.05 19.22
C LEU A 65 25.49 -12.10 18.65
N GLU A 66 24.92 -11.83 17.49
CA GLU A 66 24.07 -12.76 16.75
C GLU A 66 24.83 -14.03 16.35
N GLU A 67 26.07 -13.91 15.87
CA GLU A 67 26.94 -15.05 15.56
C GLU A 67 27.20 -15.96 16.79
N HIS A 68 27.10 -15.41 18.00
CA HIS A 68 27.26 -16.16 19.26
C HIS A 68 25.91 -16.61 19.86
N GLY A 69 24.80 -16.46 19.14
CA GLY A 69 23.49 -16.95 19.53
C GLY A 69 22.74 -16.08 20.54
N LEU A 70 23.16 -14.83 20.74
CA LEU A 70 22.49 -13.89 21.65
C LEU A 70 21.35 -13.15 20.93
N LEU A 71 20.26 -12.90 21.65
CA LEU A 71 19.15 -12.06 21.16
C LEU A 71 19.48 -10.60 21.40
N VAL A 72 19.87 -9.86 20.37
CA VAL A 72 20.04 -8.41 20.49
C VAL A 72 18.68 -7.70 20.45
N GLU A 73 18.18 -7.28 21.60
CA GLU A 73 16.92 -6.51 21.69
C GLU A 73 17.13 -5.07 21.21
N GLY A 74 18.29 -4.50 21.49
CA GLY A 74 18.53 -3.11 21.16
C GLY A 74 19.97 -2.64 21.30
N ALA A 75 20.15 -1.36 21.00
CA ALA A 75 21.33 -0.57 21.25
C ALA A 75 20.93 0.76 21.90
N ALA A 76 21.66 1.19 22.91
CA ALA A 76 21.52 2.48 23.56
C ALA A 76 22.83 3.25 23.43
N VAL A 77 22.75 4.51 22.98
CA VAL A 77 23.91 5.40 22.92
C VAL A 77 23.68 6.69 23.70
N LEU A 78 24.74 7.33 24.22
CA LEU A 78 24.55 8.66 24.80
C LEU A 78 24.19 9.69 23.72
N VAL A 79 24.95 9.72 22.63
CA VAL A 79 24.75 10.70 21.55
C VAL A 79 24.58 10.01 20.19
N ARG A 80 23.47 10.27 19.50
CA ARG A 80 23.32 9.85 18.09
C ARG A 80 23.42 11.03 17.13
N PHE A 81 23.80 10.75 15.88
CA PHE A 81 23.92 11.76 14.82
C PHE A 81 22.74 11.64 13.85
N GLY A 82 21.51 11.86 14.33
CA GLY A 82 20.29 11.62 13.56
C GLY A 82 20.05 10.13 13.28
N PHE A 83 19.22 9.85 12.27
CA PHE A 83 18.93 8.50 11.80
C PHE A 83 19.83 8.13 10.60
N ASN A 84 20.91 7.40 10.85
CA ASN A 84 21.93 7.09 9.84
C ASN A 84 21.75 5.68 9.22
N PRO A 85 22.49 5.32 8.15
CA PRO A 85 22.37 4.01 7.51
C PRO A 85 22.62 2.81 8.44
N GLY A 86 23.53 2.91 9.41
CA GLY A 86 23.77 1.81 10.36
C GLY A 86 22.61 1.62 11.35
N ILE A 87 21.98 2.71 11.80
CA ILE A 87 20.74 2.65 12.58
C ILE A 87 19.62 2.06 11.74
N ALA A 88 19.47 2.51 10.49
CA ALA A 88 18.48 1.95 9.56
C ALA A 88 18.65 0.43 9.39
N TYR A 89 19.90 -0.03 9.19
CA TYR A 89 20.25 -1.44 9.07
C TYR A 89 19.84 -2.28 10.30
N LEU A 90 20.07 -1.74 11.50
CA LEU A 90 19.71 -2.39 12.77
C LEU A 90 18.19 -2.45 12.95
N VAL A 91 17.49 -1.34 12.72
CA VAL A 91 16.04 -1.27 12.83
C VAL A 91 15.35 -2.16 11.79
N ASP A 92 15.88 -2.24 10.56
CA ASP A 92 15.39 -3.16 9.53
C ASP A 92 15.47 -4.63 9.98
N ARG A 93 16.36 -4.99 10.93
CA ARG A 93 16.46 -6.33 11.52
C ARG A 93 15.67 -6.50 12.83
N GLY A 94 14.94 -5.47 13.25
CA GLY A 94 14.14 -5.48 14.47
C GLY A 94 14.90 -5.06 15.73
N VAL A 95 16.10 -4.50 15.60
CA VAL A 95 16.89 -3.99 16.74
C VAL A 95 16.45 -2.57 17.08
N ARG A 96 16.08 -2.33 18.34
CA ARG A 96 15.72 -1.00 18.83
C ARG A 96 16.98 -0.16 19.02
N VAL A 97 17.05 1.04 18.44
CA VAL A 97 18.17 1.97 18.73
C VAL A 97 17.66 3.20 19.47
N GLU A 98 18.10 3.36 20.71
CA GLU A 98 17.77 4.48 21.59
C GLU A 98 18.98 5.39 21.80
N SER A 99 18.70 6.67 22.07
CA SER A 99 19.73 7.66 22.37
C SER A 99 19.28 8.60 23.47
N VAL A 100 20.19 9.00 24.36
CA VAL A 100 19.90 10.04 25.37
C VAL A 100 19.80 11.42 24.72
N LEU A 101 20.72 11.72 23.80
CA LEU A 101 20.81 12.99 23.08
C LEU A 101 20.96 12.74 21.58
N ASP A 102 20.40 13.63 20.78
CA ASP A 102 20.68 13.74 19.35
C ASP A 102 21.51 14.99 19.07
N LEU A 103 22.59 14.82 18.30
CA LEU A 103 23.51 15.90 17.97
C LEU A 103 22.78 17.09 17.35
N TRP A 104 21.85 16.85 16.42
CA TRP A 104 21.27 17.91 15.61
C TRP A 104 20.11 18.61 16.31
N THR A 105 19.35 17.89 17.13
CA THR A 105 18.21 18.49 17.85
C THR A 105 18.60 19.08 19.19
N ASP A 106 19.55 18.47 19.91
CA ASP A 106 19.78 18.77 21.33
C ASP A 106 21.10 19.52 21.55
N LEU A 107 22.13 19.23 20.74
CA LEU A 107 23.48 19.77 20.95
C LEU A 107 23.89 20.86 19.96
N ALA A 108 23.47 20.78 18.68
CA ALA A 108 23.98 21.63 17.61
C ALA A 108 23.79 23.14 17.88
N GLY A 109 22.71 23.54 18.54
CA GLY A 109 22.48 24.94 18.91
C GLY A 109 23.33 25.44 20.08
N LEU A 110 23.95 24.53 20.84
CA LEU A 110 24.84 24.84 21.97
C LEU A 110 26.31 24.85 21.57
N LEU A 111 26.65 24.29 20.39
CA LEU A 111 28.02 24.14 19.92
C LEU A 111 28.48 25.40 19.16
N PRO A 112 29.62 26.02 19.54
CA PRO A 112 30.18 27.16 18.82
C PRO A 112 30.42 26.85 17.34
N GLY A 113 30.03 27.76 16.45
CA GLY A 113 30.22 27.62 15.00
C GLY A 113 29.26 26.66 14.29
N THR A 114 28.37 25.96 15.01
CA THR A 114 27.37 25.08 14.40
C THR A 114 26.05 25.82 14.23
N LYS A 115 25.53 25.90 13.00
CA LYS A 115 24.19 26.46 12.75
C LYS A 115 23.13 25.40 13.06
N PRO A 116 22.07 25.72 13.83
CA PRO A 116 20.93 24.83 14.00
C PRO A 116 20.32 24.48 12.64
N VAL A 117 20.00 23.21 12.44
CA VAL A 117 19.29 22.76 11.23
C VAL A 117 17.82 23.16 11.35
N ASP A 118 17.33 23.93 10.38
CA ASP A 118 15.93 24.33 10.30
C ASP A 118 15.04 23.09 10.09
N ALA A 119 13.99 22.95 10.90
CA ALA A 119 13.03 21.86 10.76
C ALA A 119 12.22 21.98 9.45
N ASN A 120 12.11 23.19 8.89
CA ASN A 120 11.47 23.46 7.62
C ASN A 120 12.43 24.21 6.67
N PRO A 121 13.31 23.51 5.93
CA PRO A 121 14.23 24.14 4.99
C PRO A 121 13.50 24.85 3.85
N THR A 122 12.25 24.49 3.58
CA THR A 122 11.46 25.18 2.56
C THR A 122 11.10 26.61 3.00
N ALA A 123 11.11 26.91 4.31
CA ALA A 123 10.91 28.25 4.88
C ALA A 123 12.10 29.19 4.71
N GLU A 124 13.21 28.73 4.14
CA GLU A 124 14.28 29.60 3.70
C GLU A 124 13.82 30.36 2.46
N LEU A 125 13.63 31.68 2.62
CA LEU A 125 13.08 32.58 1.62
C LEU A 125 14.17 33.52 1.11
N PRO A 126 14.20 33.80 -0.21
CA PRO A 126 15.18 34.70 -0.76
C PRO A 126 14.93 36.15 -0.32
N ALA A 127 16.00 36.93 -0.21
CA ALA A 127 15.88 38.38 -0.02
C ALA A 127 15.24 39.03 -1.25
N ILE A 128 14.20 39.84 -1.05
CA ILE A 128 13.48 40.54 -2.11
C ILE A 128 13.66 42.05 -1.94
N ARG A 129 14.24 42.70 -2.96
CA ARG A 129 14.28 44.16 -3.06
C ARG A 129 12.97 44.68 -3.61
N PHE A 130 12.08 45.13 -2.73
CA PHE A 130 10.81 45.71 -3.13
C PHE A 130 10.96 47.14 -3.66
N GLY A 131 10.32 47.44 -4.79
CA GLY A 131 10.17 48.80 -5.31
C GLY A 131 9.09 49.60 -4.56
N ARG A 132 8.92 50.87 -4.94
CA ARG A 132 7.84 51.74 -4.41
C ARG A 132 6.46 51.36 -4.96
N ALA A 133 6.41 50.94 -6.22
CA ALA A 133 5.17 50.53 -6.91
C ALA A 133 4.61 49.21 -6.36
N ARG A 134 3.30 49.00 -6.55
CA ARG A 134 2.58 47.77 -6.21
C ARG A 134 2.03 47.14 -7.49
N PHE A 135 1.97 45.82 -7.54
CA PHE A 135 1.19 45.15 -8.57
C PHE A 135 -0.31 45.53 -8.50
N PRO A 136 -1.01 45.66 -9.64
CA PRO A 136 -2.45 45.86 -9.67
C PRO A 136 -3.20 44.78 -8.88
N SER A 137 -4.28 45.16 -8.21
CA SER A 137 -5.18 44.18 -7.56
C SER A 137 -5.98 43.42 -8.61
N GLY A 138 -6.45 42.22 -8.27
CA GLY A 138 -7.25 41.39 -9.18
C GLY A 138 -6.42 40.56 -10.17
N LEU A 139 -5.08 40.59 -10.09
CA LEU A 139 -4.24 39.75 -10.95
C LEU A 139 -4.47 38.25 -10.68
N HIS A 140 -4.46 37.48 -11.76
CA HIS A 140 -4.42 36.02 -11.67
C HIS A 140 -3.09 35.56 -11.02
N PRO A 141 -3.09 34.55 -10.13
CA PRO A 141 -1.89 34.14 -9.40
C PRO A 141 -0.70 33.77 -10.28
N ALA A 142 -0.92 33.02 -11.37
CA ALA A 142 0.14 32.63 -12.30
C ALA A 142 0.74 33.83 -13.05
N THR A 143 -0.09 34.80 -13.44
CA THR A 143 0.35 36.04 -14.07
C THR A 143 1.20 36.88 -13.11
N LEU A 144 0.82 36.94 -11.82
CA LEU A 144 1.64 37.56 -10.79
C LEU A 144 2.99 36.84 -10.64
N ALA A 145 2.98 35.51 -10.59
CA ALA A 145 4.20 34.71 -10.47
C ALA A 145 5.17 34.96 -11.64
N ARG A 146 4.67 34.91 -12.89
CA ARG A 146 5.46 35.21 -14.10
C ARG A 146 6.13 36.58 -14.00
N ARG A 147 5.36 37.63 -13.71
CA ARG A 147 5.90 39.01 -13.60
C ARG A 147 6.95 39.16 -12.52
N VAL A 148 6.82 38.43 -11.40
CA VAL A 148 7.83 38.42 -10.34
C VAL A 148 9.10 37.71 -10.82
N ILE A 149 8.97 36.56 -11.50
CA ILE A 149 10.12 35.83 -12.06
C ILE A 149 10.85 36.70 -13.08
N GLU A 150 10.14 37.29 -14.04
CA GLU A 150 10.71 38.19 -15.06
C GLU A 150 11.43 39.39 -14.45
N ALA A 151 10.82 40.06 -13.47
CA ALA A 151 11.44 41.19 -12.78
C ALA A 151 12.74 40.75 -12.09
N ARG A 152 12.72 39.58 -11.43
CA ARG A 152 13.86 39.05 -10.70
C ARG A 152 14.97 38.61 -11.64
N LEU A 153 14.67 37.88 -12.72
CA LEU A 153 15.62 37.46 -13.77
C LEU A 153 16.28 38.66 -14.46
N ALA A 154 15.56 39.75 -14.68
CA ALA A 154 16.09 41.00 -15.22
C ALA A 154 16.90 41.83 -14.20
N GLY A 155 17.03 41.40 -12.94
CA GLY A 155 17.75 42.14 -11.90
C GLY A 155 17.04 43.40 -11.42
N ARG A 156 15.75 43.55 -11.71
CA ARG A 156 14.92 44.71 -11.34
C ARG A 156 14.37 44.56 -9.91
N SER A 157 14.00 45.68 -9.28
CA SER A 157 13.23 45.65 -8.04
C SER A 157 11.84 45.08 -8.28
N VAL A 158 11.38 44.17 -7.41
CA VAL A 158 10.06 43.56 -7.53
C VAL A 158 9.00 44.52 -6.96
N PRO A 159 7.90 44.84 -7.67
CA PRO A 159 6.81 45.60 -7.08
C PRO A 159 6.23 44.93 -5.83
N ARG A 160 5.66 45.71 -4.91
CA ARG A 160 5.00 45.15 -3.72
C ARG A 160 3.82 44.24 -4.14
N PRO A 161 3.52 43.17 -3.37
CA PRO A 161 2.39 42.28 -3.65
C PRO A 161 1.07 43.06 -3.80
N PRO A 162 0.14 42.63 -4.66
CA PRO A 162 -1.16 43.29 -4.78
C PRO A 162 -1.95 43.24 -3.46
N ARG A 163 -2.98 44.10 -3.30
CA ARG A 163 -3.82 44.05 -2.09
C ARG A 163 -4.72 42.81 -2.06
N ALA A 164 -5.14 42.36 -3.23
CA ALA A 164 -5.89 41.14 -3.43
C ALA A 164 -5.55 40.54 -4.80
N LEU A 165 -5.57 39.22 -4.89
CA LEU A 165 -5.54 38.50 -6.16
C LEU A 165 -6.93 38.55 -6.83
N GLY A 166 -7.02 38.08 -8.07
CA GLY A 166 -8.31 37.89 -8.76
C GLY A 166 -9.24 36.96 -7.99
N SER A 167 -10.52 36.92 -8.35
CA SER A 167 -11.50 36.04 -7.70
C SER A 167 -11.09 34.57 -7.80
N GLY A 168 -11.08 33.86 -6.68
CA GLY A 168 -10.82 32.43 -6.62
C GLY A 168 -10.55 31.93 -5.21
N PRO A 169 -10.57 30.60 -4.98
CA PRO A 169 -10.38 29.99 -3.67
C PRO A 169 -8.88 29.88 -3.30
N TRP A 170 -8.15 31.00 -3.33
CA TRP A 170 -6.70 31.01 -3.12
C TRP A 170 -6.33 30.87 -1.63
N ASP A 171 -6.21 29.64 -1.13
CA ASP A 171 -5.80 29.36 0.24
C ASP A 171 -4.30 29.02 0.35
N ALA A 172 -3.50 29.96 0.86
CA ALA A 172 -2.06 29.79 1.09
C ALA A 172 -1.72 29.48 2.57
N HIS A 173 -2.66 29.05 3.41
CA HIS A 173 -2.42 28.85 4.84
C HIS A 173 -1.33 27.81 5.16
N GLY A 174 -1.13 26.82 4.29
CA GLY A 174 -0.05 25.82 4.36
C GLY A 174 1.10 26.07 3.38
N GLY A 175 1.11 27.21 2.69
CA GLY A 175 2.19 27.63 1.79
C GLY A 175 1.81 27.67 0.32
N ALA A 176 2.80 27.89 -0.54
CA ALA A 176 2.61 27.96 -1.99
C ALA A 176 3.88 27.51 -2.74
N PHE A 177 3.67 26.93 -3.92
CA PHE A 177 4.72 26.53 -4.86
C PHE A 177 4.43 27.10 -6.24
N VAL A 178 5.46 27.53 -6.95
CA VAL A 178 5.39 27.96 -8.35
C VAL A 178 6.13 26.94 -9.20
N SER A 179 5.54 26.57 -10.33
CA SER A 179 6.12 25.64 -11.31
C SER A 179 6.22 26.32 -12.66
N VAL A 180 7.36 26.13 -13.34
CA VAL A 180 7.65 26.57 -14.70
C VAL A 180 7.90 25.32 -15.52
N ARG A 181 7.10 25.12 -16.57
CA ARG A 181 7.15 23.93 -17.42
C ARG A 181 7.10 24.32 -18.90
N PRO A 182 7.82 23.63 -19.78
CA PRO A 182 7.70 23.84 -21.22
C PRO A 182 6.24 23.74 -21.70
N THR A 183 5.89 24.51 -22.72
CA THR A 183 4.55 24.46 -23.32
C THR A 183 4.37 23.29 -24.29
N ASP A 184 5.46 22.79 -24.87
CA ASP A 184 5.53 21.64 -25.77
C ASP A 184 5.54 20.29 -25.02
N ASP A 185 6.16 20.22 -23.84
CA ASP A 185 6.06 19.09 -22.91
C ASP A 185 5.75 19.54 -21.47
N VAL A 186 4.45 19.57 -21.15
CA VAL A 186 3.97 19.91 -19.80
C VAL A 186 4.25 18.82 -18.75
N THR A 187 4.82 17.68 -19.12
CA THR A 187 5.24 16.65 -18.17
C THR A 187 6.65 16.93 -17.63
N ASP A 188 7.50 17.56 -18.42
CA ASP A 188 8.81 18.06 -18.00
C ASP A 188 8.70 19.33 -17.14
N ARG A 189 9.78 19.68 -16.43
CA ARG A 189 9.80 20.74 -15.43
C ARG A 189 11.15 21.45 -15.39
N HIS A 190 11.18 22.67 -15.91
CA HIS A 190 12.33 23.57 -15.77
C HIS A 190 12.60 23.94 -14.32
N ALA A 191 11.59 24.36 -13.56
CA ALA A 191 11.76 24.67 -12.14
C ALA A 191 10.46 24.48 -11.36
N ARG A 192 10.58 24.12 -10.08
CA ARG A 192 9.48 24.19 -9.12
C ARG A 192 10.01 24.47 -7.73
N GLU A 193 9.68 25.65 -7.21
CA GLU A 193 10.09 26.06 -5.88
C GLU A 193 8.94 26.66 -5.08
N GLY A 194 9.13 26.69 -3.76
CA GLY A 194 8.14 27.22 -2.84
C GLY A 194 8.45 26.90 -1.39
N TYR A 195 7.42 26.95 -0.58
CA TYR A 195 7.50 26.63 0.83
C TYR A 195 6.23 26.01 1.36
N PHE A 196 6.39 25.12 2.33
CA PHE A 196 5.33 24.70 3.24
C PHE A 196 5.31 25.62 4.47
N ARG A 197 4.13 25.81 5.04
CA ARG A 197 3.92 26.58 6.28
C ARG A 197 3.30 25.68 7.33
N PHE A 198 4.15 25.14 8.22
CA PHE A 198 3.69 24.31 9.32
C PHE A 198 3.04 25.16 10.43
N PRO A 199 2.28 24.55 11.36
CA PRO A 199 1.66 25.27 12.48
C PRO A 199 2.62 26.16 13.28
N GLU A 200 3.86 25.73 13.45
CA GLU A 200 4.96 26.43 14.12
C GLU A 200 5.52 27.62 13.32
N ASP A 201 5.42 27.60 11.99
CA ASP A 201 5.94 28.66 11.11
C ASP A 201 5.02 29.88 11.01
N ARG A 202 3.89 29.88 11.72
CA ARG A 202 2.80 30.83 11.51
C ARG A 202 3.20 32.30 11.67
N ARG A 203 4.19 32.57 12.53
CA ARG A 203 4.73 33.92 12.78
C ARG A 203 5.80 34.33 11.77
N ARG A 204 6.50 33.37 11.16
CA ARG A 204 7.62 33.58 10.23
C ARG A 204 7.15 33.70 8.78
N LEU A 205 6.14 32.92 8.38
CA LEU A 205 5.69 32.83 7.00
C LEU A 205 4.28 33.43 6.83
N PRO A 206 4.01 34.18 5.75
CA PRO A 206 2.71 34.77 5.52
C PRO A 206 1.67 33.71 5.15
N ALA A 207 0.41 33.96 5.51
CA ALA A 207 -0.74 33.20 5.01
C ALA A 207 -1.48 33.93 3.87
N ASP A 208 -1.13 35.19 3.60
CA ASP A 208 -1.68 35.98 2.52
C ASP A 208 -1.26 35.40 1.16
N ALA A 209 -2.23 35.08 0.31
CA ALA A 209 -2.00 34.42 -0.97
C ALA A 209 -1.12 35.26 -1.91
N ALA A 210 -1.32 36.58 -1.96
CA ALA A 210 -0.53 37.47 -2.82
C ALA A 210 0.96 37.49 -2.42
N ARG A 211 1.25 37.62 -1.13
CA ARG A 211 2.61 37.52 -0.59
C ARG A 211 3.20 36.13 -0.81
N ALA A 212 2.43 35.07 -0.61
CA ALA A 212 2.91 33.70 -0.80
C ALA A 212 3.35 33.44 -2.25
N VAL A 213 2.56 33.89 -3.23
CA VAL A 213 2.91 33.82 -4.66
C VAL A 213 4.24 34.52 -4.93
N VAL A 214 4.40 35.76 -4.45
CA VAL A 214 5.62 36.56 -4.70
C VAL A 214 6.86 35.90 -4.13
N LEU A 215 6.78 35.34 -2.92
CA LEU A 215 7.89 34.63 -2.28
C LEU A 215 8.27 33.34 -3.02
N ALA A 216 7.27 32.51 -3.36
CA ALA A 216 7.50 31.26 -4.09
C ALA A 216 8.02 31.53 -5.52
N ALA A 217 7.51 32.56 -6.20
CA ALA A 217 7.99 33.00 -7.51
C ALA A 217 9.43 33.50 -7.45
N ALA A 218 9.80 34.29 -6.43
CA ALA A 218 11.16 34.75 -6.26
C ALA A 218 12.15 33.57 -6.07
N LYS A 219 11.77 32.58 -5.26
CA LYS A 219 12.56 31.36 -5.06
C LYS A 219 12.70 30.55 -6.35
N THR A 220 11.63 30.46 -7.13
CA THR A 220 11.64 29.78 -8.44
C THR A 220 12.55 30.46 -9.45
N ALA A 221 12.59 31.80 -9.46
CA ALA A 221 13.52 32.55 -10.31
C ALA A 221 14.99 32.30 -9.96
N ASP A 222 15.31 32.19 -8.66
CA ASP A 222 16.67 31.90 -8.20
C ASP A 222 17.07 30.46 -8.60
N ALA A 223 16.15 29.49 -8.54
CA ALA A 223 16.40 28.13 -9.03
C ALA A 223 16.64 28.07 -10.55
N LEU A 224 15.85 28.80 -11.35
CA LEU A 224 16.07 28.90 -12.81
C LEU A 224 17.47 29.45 -13.14
N ARG A 225 17.92 30.49 -12.43
CA ARG A 225 19.29 31.01 -12.57
C ARG A 225 20.36 30.00 -12.19
N GLY A 226 20.12 29.25 -11.10
CA GLY A 226 21.02 28.17 -10.68
C GLY A 226 21.18 27.11 -11.77
N LEU A 227 20.09 26.74 -12.44
CA LEU A 227 20.11 25.79 -13.56
C LEU A 227 20.82 26.34 -14.80
N GLU A 228 20.60 27.61 -15.17
CA GLU A 228 21.33 28.28 -16.25
C GLU A 228 22.84 28.24 -15.99
N ALA A 229 23.27 28.56 -14.76
CA ALA A 229 24.67 28.51 -14.36
C ALA A 229 25.24 27.07 -14.36
N ALA A 230 24.48 26.10 -13.84
CA ALA A 230 24.90 24.69 -13.78
C ALA A 230 25.03 24.04 -15.17
N ARG A 231 24.20 24.45 -16.14
CA ARG A 231 24.24 23.95 -17.51
C ARG A 231 25.31 24.63 -18.37
N SER A 232 26.08 25.57 -17.82
CA SER A 232 26.96 26.46 -18.59
C SER A 232 26.25 27.08 -19.79
N ALA A 233 24.94 27.35 -19.64
CA ALA A 233 24.11 27.80 -20.74
C ALA A 233 24.39 29.28 -21.07
N ALA A 234 24.10 29.67 -22.32
CA ALA A 234 24.28 31.05 -22.74
C ALA A 234 23.42 32.01 -21.92
N ARG A 235 24.01 33.13 -21.50
CA ARG A 235 23.35 34.16 -20.68
C ARG A 235 21.95 34.49 -21.22
N GLY A 236 20.96 34.47 -20.33
CA GLY A 236 19.55 34.68 -20.66
C GLY A 236 18.79 33.40 -21.04
N ALA A 237 19.39 32.21 -20.88
CA ALA A 237 18.68 30.94 -21.07
C ALA A 237 17.48 30.82 -20.15
N ALA A 238 17.58 31.17 -18.86
CA ALA A 238 16.43 31.12 -17.94
C ALA A 238 15.27 32.04 -18.37
N ALA A 239 15.57 33.14 -19.07
CA ALA A 239 14.55 34.05 -19.58
C ALA A 239 13.86 33.47 -20.84
N ARG A 240 14.62 32.76 -21.70
CA ARG A 240 14.07 32.03 -22.85
C ARG A 240 13.21 30.85 -22.38
N ASP A 241 13.73 30.02 -21.47
CA ASP A 241 13.01 28.91 -20.85
C ASP A 241 11.68 29.37 -20.23
N LEU A 242 11.64 30.57 -19.63
CA LEU A 242 10.40 31.14 -19.10
C LEU A 242 9.45 31.62 -20.20
N ALA A 243 9.96 32.19 -21.29
CA ALA A 243 9.16 32.71 -22.40
C ALA A 243 8.36 31.59 -23.08
N ASP A 244 8.98 30.40 -23.23
CA ASP A 244 8.39 29.23 -23.89
C ASP A 244 7.69 28.27 -22.91
N ALA A 245 7.54 28.68 -21.64
CA ALA A 245 6.96 27.88 -20.57
C ALA A 245 5.57 28.36 -20.14
N ALA A 246 4.77 27.44 -19.61
CA ALA A 246 3.59 27.73 -18.81
C ALA A 246 3.96 27.88 -17.32
N VAL A 247 3.33 28.85 -16.64
CA VAL A 247 3.49 29.06 -15.20
C VAL A 247 2.24 28.60 -14.45
N ALA A 248 2.43 27.85 -13.36
CA ALA A 248 1.34 27.50 -12.44
C ALA A 248 1.73 27.76 -10.99
N VAL A 249 0.75 28.24 -10.21
CA VAL A 249 0.83 28.35 -8.75
C VAL A 249 0.03 27.22 -8.12
N THR A 250 0.64 26.46 -7.22
CA THR A 250 -0.04 25.51 -6.36
C THR A 250 -0.13 26.09 -4.96
N PHE A 251 -1.34 26.33 -4.50
CA PHE A 251 -1.68 26.74 -3.16
C PHE A 251 -1.90 25.52 -2.28
N CYS A 252 -1.25 25.52 -1.11
CA CYS A 252 -1.43 24.51 -0.09
C CYS A 252 -2.31 25.09 1.01
N GLY A 253 -3.49 24.50 1.22
CA GLY A 253 -4.32 24.81 2.36
C GLY A 253 -3.64 24.43 3.67
N ARG A 254 -4.29 24.69 4.81
CA ARG A 254 -3.71 24.41 6.13
C ARG A 254 -3.22 22.95 6.26
N LEU A 255 -1.94 22.77 6.60
CA LEU A 255 -1.38 21.46 6.92
C LEU A 255 -2.02 20.90 8.19
N GLN A 256 -2.63 19.70 8.07
CA GLN A 256 -3.26 18.97 9.15
C GLN A 256 -2.53 17.65 9.36
N ALA A 257 -2.13 17.36 10.60
CA ALA A 257 -1.54 16.06 10.93
C ALA A 257 -2.53 14.94 10.57
N THR A 258 -2.00 13.86 10.00
CA THR A 258 -2.79 12.71 9.55
C THR A 258 -2.04 11.41 9.83
N THR A 259 -2.79 10.31 9.85
CA THR A 259 -2.24 8.95 9.84
C THR A 259 -2.05 8.45 8.40
N ILE A 260 -1.45 7.27 8.24
CA ILE A 260 -1.34 6.58 6.93
C ILE A 260 -2.73 6.34 6.33
N GLY A 261 -3.71 5.94 7.14
CA GLY A 261 -5.10 5.74 6.71
C GLY A 261 -5.81 7.02 6.28
N GLY A 262 -5.27 8.20 6.62
CA GLY A 262 -5.83 9.48 6.18
C GLY A 262 -5.30 9.99 4.83
N VAL A 263 -4.42 9.23 4.16
CA VAL A 263 -3.98 9.49 2.78
C VAL A 263 -5.15 9.26 1.82
N ASP A 264 -5.34 10.21 0.92
CA ASP A 264 -6.36 10.19 -0.14
C ASP A 264 -5.79 10.94 -1.36
N ASN A 265 -5.21 10.16 -2.28
CA ASN A 265 -4.56 10.64 -3.50
C ASN A 265 -5.55 11.30 -4.47
N GLU A 266 -6.87 11.14 -4.28
CA GLU A 266 -7.86 11.85 -5.08
C GLU A 266 -8.12 13.27 -4.58
N ARG A 267 -7.79 13.58 -3.33
CA ARG A 267 -8.21 14.82 -2.68
C ARG A 267 -7.08 15.68 -2.14
N TYR A 268 -6.13 15.09 -1.43
CA TYR A 268 -5.18 15.87 -0.61
C TYR A 268 -3.77 15.82 -1.15
N GLY A 269 -3.03 16.91 -0.97
CA GLY A 269 -1.57 16.87 -0.98
C GLY A 269 -1.07 16.27 0.32
N LEU A 270 0.04 15.55 0.26
CA LEU A 270 0.67 14.88 1.39
C LEU A 270 2.06 15.45 1.64
N VAL A 271 2.46 15.60 2.91
CA VAL A 271 3.82 15.98 3.32
C VAL A 271 4.29 15.00 4.39
N ALA A 272 5.41 14.35 4.15
CA ALA A 272 6.12 13.54 5.14
C ALA A 272 7.29 14.35 5.70
N ARG A 273 7.45 14.34 7.02
CA ARG A 273 8.54 15.04 7.72
C ARG A 273 9.17 14.11 8.76
N SER A 274 10.48 13.97 8.74
CA SER A 274 11.20 13.20 9.76
C SER A 274 11.01 13.80 11.15
N LEU A 275 10.85 12.94 12.15
CA LEU A 275 10.85 13.32 13.56
C LEU A 275 12.25 13.28 14.19
N VAL A 276 13.22 12.66 13.52
CA VAL A 276 14.57 12.40 14.05
C VAL A 276 15.68 13.07 13.24
N ARG A 277 15.49 13.28 11.93
CA ARG A 277 16.40 14.03 11.07
C ARG A 277 15.80 15.37 10.69
N ARG A 278 16.16 16.43 11.42
CA ARG A 278 15.71 17.80 11.09
C ARG A 278 16.09 18.17 9.66
N GLY A 279 15.17 18.87 8.98
CA GLY A 279 15.33 19.29 7.60
C GLY A 279 14.91 18.27 6.55
N PHE A 280 14.65 17.01 6.91
CA PHE A 280 14.18 16.01 5.95
C PHE A 280 12.65 16.01 5.88
N LEU A 281 12.13 16.57 4.79
CA LEU A 281 10.71 16.56 4.47
C LEU A 281 10.47 16.49 2.96
N GLY A 282 9.29 16.01 2.57
CA GLY A 282 8.95 15.77 1.18
C GLY A 282 7.45 15.79 0.97
N GLY A 283 7.02 16.46 -0.10
CA GLY A 283 5.61 16.59 -0.45
C GLY A 283 5.22 15.82 -1.71
N ALA A 284 3.98 15.34 -1.80
CA ALA A 284 3.41 14.74 -2.99
C ALA A 284 2.00 15.31 -3.23
N LEU A 285 1.74 15.85 -4.42
CA LEU A 285 0.40 16.34 -4.78
C LEU A 285 -0.51 15.17 -5.18
N PRO A 286 -1.84 15.34 -5.09
CA PRO A 286 -2.77 14.29 -5.48
C PRO A 286 -2.72 14.07 -6.99
N ARG A 287 -2.82 12.81 -7.42
CA ARG A 287 -2.94 12.41 -8.84
C ARG A 287 -1.80 12.94 -9.69
N MET A 288 -0.55 12.95 -9.21
CA MET A 288 0.60 13.28 -10.06
C MET A 288 0.88 12.14 -11.07
N PRO A 289 1.51 12.43 -12.23
CA PRO A 289 2.08 11.36 -13.06
C PRO A 289 3.11 10.59 -12.22
N GLY A 290 3.19 9.26 -12.32
CA GLY A 290 4.03 8.47 -11.39
C GLY A 290 3.35 8.04 -10.11
N ILE A 291 2.13 8.53 -9.83
CA ILE A 291 1.42 8.31 -8.57
C ILE A 291 0.00 7.83 -8.85
N ALA A 292 -0.14 6.52 -8.97
CA ALA A 292 -1.37 5.83 -9.27
C ALA A 292 -2.37 5.88 -8.11
N ASP A 293 -1.90 5.62 -6.90
CA ASP A 293 -2.75 5.39 -5.73
C ASP A 293 -2.21 6.03 -4.44
N ASP A 294 -2.88 5.73 -3.33
CA ASP A 294 -2.54 6.23 -2.00
C ASP A 294 -1.19 5.69 -1.50
N ALA A 295 -0.83 4.45 -1.84
CA ALA A 295 0.45 3.85 -1.47
C ALA A 295 1.61 4.54 -2.17
N GLU A 296 1.44 4.82 -3.45
CA GLU A 296 2.43 5.53 -4.25
C GLU A 296 2.57 6.99 -3.83
N GLN A 297 1.47 7.65 -3.45
CA GLN A 297 1.53 9.02 -2.95
C GLN A 297 2.36 9.10 -1.66
N LEU A 298 2.11 8.16 -0.74
CA LEU A 298 2.87 8.02 0.50
C LEU A 298 4.35 7.72 0.20
N ARG A 299 4.63 6.72 -0.64
CA ARG A 299 6.00 6.35 -1.06
C ARG A 299 6.74 7.54 -1.67
N HIS A 300 6.08 8.31 -2.52
CA HIS A 300 6.70 9.47 -3.16
C HIS A 300 6.99 10.59 -2.16
N ALA A 301 6.06 10.91 -1.26
CA ALA A 301 6.28 11.91 -0.21
C ALA A 301 7.41 11.47 0.75
N HIS A 302 7.35 10.23 1.25
CA HIS A 302 8.25 9.68 2.27
C HIS A 302 9.63 9.29 1.74
N THR A 303 9.68 8.44 0.71
CA THR A 303 10.94 7.83 0.25
C THR A 303 11.59 8.66 -0.85
N THR A 304 10.83 9.09 -1.87
CA THR A 304 11.41 9.82 -3.00
C THR A 304 11.79 11.25 -2.63
N ASN A 305 10.85 12.02 -2.07
CA ASN A 305 11.08 13.44 -1.82
C ASN A 305 11.70 13.71 -0.45
N ALA A 306 11.21 13.07 0.62
CA ALA A 306 11.77 13.28 1.95
C ALA A 306 13.05 12.46 2.22
N LYS A 307 13.35 11.45 1.37
CA LYS A 307 14.53 10.57 1.50
C LYS A 307 14.62 9.87 2.85
N LEU A 308 13.45 9.52 3.42
CA LEU A 308 13.35 8.84 4.71
C LEU A 308 13.65 7.36 4.58
N PHE A 309 14.29 6.79 5.60
CA PHE A 309 14.50 5.35 5.69
C PHE A 309 13.18 4.64 6.03
N ARG A 310 13.08 3.35 5.69
CA ARG A 310 11.84 2.56 5.78
C ARG A 310 11.14 2.62 7.14
N HIS A 311 11.91 2.55 8.22
CA HIS A 311 11.44 2.55 9.60
C HIS A 311 11.82 3.81 10.38
N GLU A 312 12.22 4.87 9.68
CA GLU A 312 12.52 6.15 10.33
C GLU A 312 11.23 6.74 10.91
N PRO A 313 11.23 7.24 12.15
CA PRO A 313 10.06 7.93 12.69
C PRO A 313 9.73 9.20 11.90
N TYR A 314 8.47 9.34 11.45
CA TYR A 314 8.00 10.49 10.69
C TYR A 314 6.58 10.93 11.09
N GLN A 315 6.25 12.17 10.72
CA GLN A 315 4.90 12.73 10.83
C GLN A 315 4.35 13.00 9.43
N LEU A 316 3.10 12.65 9.21
CA LEU A 316 2.37 12.98 7.97
C LEU A 316 1.47 14.19 8.19
N PHE A 317 1.40 15.02 7.17
CA PHE A 317 0.44 16.09 7.04
C PHE A 317 -0.30 15.96 5.72
N ARG A 318 -1.61 16.22 5.75
CA ARG A 318 -2.40 16.41 4.54
C ARG A 318 -2.86 17.86 4.41
N HIS A 319 -3.12 18.30 3.20
CA HIS A 319 -3.68 19.62 2.92
C HIS A 319 -4.53 19.63 1.66
N ASP A 320 -5.49 20.56 1.61
CA ASP A 320 -6.20 20.88 0.37
C ASP A 320 -5.23 21.51 -0.65
N VAL A 321 -5.53 21.31 -1.93
CA VAL A 321 -4.70 21.77 -3.04
C VAL A 321 -5.54 22.57 -4.01
N VAL A 322 -5.13 23.81 -4.29
CA VAL A 322 -5.72 24.63 -5.35
C VAL A 322 -4.63 25.01 -6.32
N ARG A 323 -4.87 24.79 -7.62
CA ARG A 323 -3.91 25.12 -8.68
C ARG A 323 -4.45 26.24 -9.55
N ALA A 324 -3.62 27.26 -9.76
CA ALA A 324 -3.88 28.37 -10.66
C ALA A 324 -2.87 28.31 -11.81
N VAL A 325 -3.33 27.93 -12.99
CA VAL A 325 -2.52 27.85 -14.22
C VAL A 325 -2.67 29.16 -14.99
N GLU A 326 -1.61 29.61 -15.65
CA GLU A 326 -1.68 30.77 -16.53
C GLU A 326 -2.83 30.67 -17.55
N PRO A 327 -3.70 31.70 -17.65
CA PRO A 327 -4.87 31.64 -18.53
C PRO A 327 -4.48 31.40 -19.99
N GLY A 328 -5.19 30.49 -20.66
CA GLY A 328 -5.00 30.18 -22.08
C GLY A 328 -3.81 29.28 -22.40
N LEU A 329 -2.99 28.89 -21.41
CA LEU A 329 -1.87 27.98 -21.63
C LEU A 329 -2.21 26.52 -21.27
N PRO A 330 -1.62 25.54 -21.95
CA PRO A 330 -1.84 24.13 -21.67
C PRO A 330 -1.29 23.76 -20.29
N TRP A 331 -1.98 22.87 -19.59
CA TRP A 331 -1.49 22.26 -18.35
C TRP A 331 -2.18 20.94 -18.10
N HIS A 332 -1.41 19.93 -17.66
CA HIS A 332 -1.97 18.62 -17.36
C HIS A 332 -2.85 18.66 -16.10
N ALA A 333 -4.01 18.00 -16.09
CA ALA A 333 -4.96 17.99 -14.96
C ALA A 333 -4.43 17.30 -13.67
N ALA A 334 -3.20 16.75 -13.74
CA ALA A 334 -2.57 16.02 -12.66
C ALA A 334 -1.97 16.96 -11.58
N GLY A 335 -1.89 16.52 -10.33
CA GLY A 335 -1.49 17.39 -9.22
C GLY A 335 -2.57 18.37 -8.76
N VAL A 336 -3.84 18.08 -9.06
CA VAL A 336 -5.05 18.84 -8.65
C VAL A 336 -6.02 17.84 -8.02
N PRO A 337 -6.85 18.21 -7.03
CA PRO A 337 -7.88 17.31 -6.48
C PRO A 337 -9.01 16.99 -7.46
N ARG A 338 -9.66 15.84 -7.27
CA ARG A 338 -10.84 15.43 -8.03
C ARG A 338 -12.05 16.28 -7.65
N ARG A 339 -12.69 16.90 -8.64
CA ARG A 339 -13.98 17.58 -8.47
C ARG A 339 -15.07 16.54 -8.16
N ARG A 340 -15.99 16.87 -7.25
CA ARG A 340 -17.14 16.01 -6.88
C ARG A 340 -18.45 16.79 -6.86
N PRO A 341 -19.57 16.21 -7.33
CA PRO A 341 -19.63 14.98 -8.13
C PRO A 341 -18.94 15.19 -9.48
N ALA A 342 -18.31 14.14 -10.00
CA ALA A 342 -17.75 14.23 -11.36
C ALA A 342 -18.92 14.14 -12.37
N TRP A 343 -18.83 14.84 -13.50
CA TRP A 343 -19.91 14.87 -14.50
C TRP A 343 -20.30 13.44 -14.95
N HIS A 344 -19.31 12.55 -15.12
CA HIS A 344 -19.54 11.17 -15.54
C HIS A 344 -20.30 10.35 -14.49
N GLU A 345 -20.27 10.73 -13.20
CA GLU A 345 -21.06 10.07 -12.14
C GLU A 345 -22.56 10.34 -12.31
N VAL A 346 -22.94 11.40 -13.03
CA VAL A 346 -24.34 11.74 -13.35
C VAL A 346 -24.79 11.06 -14.64
N HIS A 347 -23.97 11.11 -15.70
CA HIS A 347 -24.37 10.61 -17.04
C HIS A 347 -24.08 9.13 -17.27
N GLY A 348 -22.99 8.61 -16.71
CA GLY A 348 -22.48 7.25 -16.96
C GLY A 348 -23.51 6.13 -16.75
N PRO A 349 -24.25 6.11 -15.63
CA PRO A 349 -25.28 5.08 -15.41
C PRO A 349 -26.40 5.13 -16.46
N ARG A 350 -26.83 6.32 -16.88
CA ARG A 350 -27.89 6.47 -17.89
C ARG A 350 -27.42 5.96 -19.25
N LEU A 351 -26.18 6.24 -19.62
CA LEU A 351 -25.58 5.76 -20.87
C LEU A 351 -25.41 4.24 -20.89
N ALA A 352 -24.99 3.63 -19.79
CA ALA A 352 -24.90 2.18 -19.68
C ALA A 352 -26.28 1.50 -19.79
N ALA A 353 -27.30 2.07 -19.15
CA ALA A 353 -28.68 1.60 -19.28
C ALA A 353 -29.18 1.69 -20.73
N LEU A 354 -28.92 2.82 -21.39
CA LEU A 354 -29.32 3.08 -22.78
C LEU A 354 -28.64 2.12 -23.76
N ALA A 355 -27.32 1.93 -23.63
CA ALA A 355 -26.54 1.00 -24.45
C ALA A 355 -27.10 -0.43 -24.35
N ARG A 356 -27.45 -0.86 -23.13
CA ARG A 356 -28.05 -2.18 -22.92
C ARG A 356 -29.45 -2.29 -23.52
N ALA A 357 -30.31 -1.29 -23.33
CA ALA A 357 -31.66 -1.28 -23.90
C ALA A 357 -31.63 -1.34 -25.44
N ALA A 358 -30.71 -0.59 -26.06
CA ALA A 358 -30.51 -0.59 -27.51
C ALA A 358 -30.20 -1.99 -28.09
N ILE A 359 -29.50 -2.84 -27.32
CA ILE A 359 -29.16 -4.21 -27.70
C ILE A 359 -30.28 -5.18 -27.34
N ALA A 360 -30.86 -5.06 -26.14
CA ALA A 360 -31.80 -6.04 -25.60
C ALA A 360 -33.22 -5.91 -26.17
N SER A 361 -33.73 -4.69 -26.36
CA SER A 361 -35.12 -4.44 -26.79
C SER A 361 -35.23 -3.68 -28.11
N GLY A 362 -34.11 -3.20 -28.67
CA GLY A 362 -34.10 -2.37 -29.87
C GLY A 362 -34.61 -0.94 -29.67
N ALA A 363 -35.20 -0.63 -28.51
CA ALA A 363 -35.69 0.69 -28.13
C ALA A 363 -34.69 1.42 -27.22
N ALA A 364 -34.47 2.70 -27.51
CA ALA A 364 -33.53 3.55 -26.79
C ALA A 364 -34.27 4.83 -26.36
N PRO A 365 -34.65 5.00 -25.07
CA PRO A 365 -35.28 6.23 -24.62
C PRO A 365 -34.29 7.41 -24.78
N PRO A 366 -34.75 8.59 -25.22
CA PRO A 366 -33.86 9.74 -25.42
C PRO A 366 -33.27 10.22 -24.09
N LEU A 367 -32.01 10.70 -24.09
CA LEU A 367 -31.49 11.47 -22.97
C LEU A 367 -31.86 12.94 -23.14
N GLU A 368 -32.29 13.55 -22.04
CA GLU A 368 -32.68 14.97 -22.02
C GLU A 368 -31.49 15.93 -21.87
N GLN A 369 -30.25 15.42 -21.73
CA GLN A 369 -29.09 16.22 -21.28
C GLN A 369 -28.00 16.37 -22.33
N GLN A 370 -27.49 17.60 -22.46
CA GLN A 370 -26.39 17.94 -23.37
C GLN A 370 -25.03 17.40 -22.90
N VAL A 371 -24.17 17.12 -23.88
CA VAL A 371 -22.81 16.58 -23.71
C VAL A 371 -21.92 17.56 -22.93
N PRO A 372 -21.15 17.09 -21.94
CA PRO A 372 -20.10 17.91 -21.34
C PRO A 372 -19.01 18.22 -22.37
N THR A 373 -18.58 19.48 -22.45
CA THR A 373 -17.54 20.00 -23.37
C THR A 373 -16.16 19.32 -23.27
N HIS A 374 -15.99 18.35 -22.38
CA HIS A 374 -14.72 17.71 -22.07
C HIS A 374 -14.67 16.22 -22.40
N LEU A 375 -15.77 15.62 -22.87
CA LEU A 375 -15.77 14.22 -23.32
C LEU A 375 -15.04 14.13 -24.67
N ASP A 376 -14.01 13.30 -24.75
CA ASP A 376 -13.23 13.07 -25.96
C ASP A 376 -13.86 11.96 -26.81
N SER A 377 -14.02 10.78 -26.20
CA SER A 377 -14.49 9.58 -26.88
C SER A 377 -15.27 8.66 -25.95
N LEU A 378 -16.15 7.84 -26.52
CA LEU A 378 -16.95 6.84 -25.81
C LEU A 378 -16.80 5.48 -26.48
N TYR A 379 -16.70 4.43 -25.66
CA TYR A 379 -16.62 3.05 -26.13
C TYR A 379 -17.64 2.17 -25.43
N VAL A 380 -18.32 1.33 -26.19
CA VAL A 380 -19.25 0.31 -25.71
C VAL A 380 -18.64 -1.07 -25.93
N THR A 381 -18.47 -1.82 -24.84
CA THR A 381 -18.07 -3.23 -24.87
C THR A 381 -19.26 -4.10 -24.50
N VAL A 382 -19.58 -5.07 -25.35
CA VAL A 382 -20.65 -6.05 -25.12
C VAL A 382 -20.02 -7.34 -24.62
N LEU A 383 -20.56 -7.87 -23.52
CA LEU A 383 -20.21 -9.18 -22.99
C LEU A 383 -21.43 -10.11 -23.06
N GLN A 384 -21.19 -11.33 -23.53
CA GLN A 384 -22.19 -12.40 -23.57
C GLN A 384 -21.65 -13.59 -22.79
N GLY A 385 -22.34 -13.98 -21.72
CA GLY A 385 -21.87 -15.06 -20.83
C GLY A 385 -20.47 -14.78 -20.26
N GLY A 386 -20.18 -13.51 -19.94
CA GLY A 386 -18.90 -13.09 -19.41
C GLY A 386 -17.72 -13.06 -20.39
N ARG A 387 -17.93 -13.37 -21.67
CA ARG A 387 -16.92 -13.23 -22.74
C ARG A 387 -17.19 -11.98 -23.57
N VAL A 388 -16.14 -11.30 -24.03
CA VAL A 388 -16.28 -10.14 -24.91
C VAL A 388 -16.87 -10.60 -26.25
N ARG A 389 -18.00 -10.00 -26.65
CA ARG A 389 -18.70 -10.25 -27.92
C ARG A 389 -18.45 -9.14 -28.94
N GLY A 390 -17.99 -7.98 -28.50
CA GLY A 390 -17.56 -6.90 -29.37
C GLY A 390 -17.27 -5.62 -28.61
N CYS A 391 -16.54 -4.73 -29.28
CA CYS A 391 -16.21 -3.41 -28.74
C CYS A 391 -16.17 -2.39 -29.87
N SER A 392 -17.00 -1.35 -29.76
CA SER A 392 -17.07 -0.26 -30.74
C SER A 392 -17.12 1.08 -30.02
N GLY A 393 -16.61 2.13 -30.64
CA GLY A 393 -16.51 3.45 -30.05
C GLY A 393 -15.65 4.40 -30.85
N GLY A 394 -15.69 5.67 -30.48
CA GLY A 394 -15.00 6.74 -31.18
C GLY A 394 -15.28 8.11 -30.56
N VAL A 395 -14.90 9.16 -31.29
CA VAL A 395 -15.20 10.56 -30.93
C VAL A 395 -16.71 10.75 -30.82
N VAL A 396 -17.14 11.54 -29.84
CA VAL A 396 -18.56 11.79 -29.59
C VAL A 396 -19.01 13.08 -30.28
N HIS A 397 -20.04 12.97 -31.10
CA HIS A 397 -20.73 14.08 -31.77
C HIS A 397 -22.09 14.34 -31.11
N ARG A 398 -22.90 13.29 -30.94
CA ARG A 398 -24.23 13.30 -30.34
C ARG A 398 -24.37 12.09 -29.42
N LEU A 399 -24.21 12.32 -28.13
CA LEU A 399 -24.02 11.28 -27.12
C LEU A 399 -25.05 10.13 -27.17
N ASP A 400 -26.33 10.45 -27.35
CA ASP A 400 -27.43 9.49 -27.39
C ASP A 400 -27.39 8.60 -28.63
N ASP A 401 -27.20 9.25 -29.79
CA ASP A 401 -27.14 8.58 -31.07
C ASP A 401 -25.88 7.71 -31.15
N ASP A 402 -24.75 8.27 -30.69
CA ASP A 402 -23.46 7.60 -30.70
C ASP A 402 -23.43 6.41 -29.75
N VAL A 403 -23.94 6.52 -28.52
CA VAL A 403 -23.95 5.37 -27.58
C VAL A 403 -24.82 4.23 -28.11
N VAL A 404 -25.96 4.54 -28.73
CA VAL A 404 -26.84 3.54 -29.35
C VAL A 404 -26.19 2.93 -30.59
N ALA A 405 -25.58 3.74 -31.45
CA ALA A 405 -24.89 3.28 -32.65
C ALA A 405 -23.70 2.39 -32.29
N TYR A 406 -22.84 2.80 -31.36
CA TYR A 406 -21.71 2.02 -30.88
C TYR A 406 -22.15 0.75 -30.16
N ALA A 407 -23.26 0.77 -29.40
CA ALA A 407 -23.81 -0.44 -28.78
C ALA A 407 -24.26 -1.47 -29.82
N ARG A 408 -25.00 -1.03 -30.86
CA ARG A 408 -25.42 -1.90 -31.97
C ARG A 408 -24.24 -2.43 -32.78
N ALA A 409 -23.26 -1.57 -33.08
CA ALA A 409 -22.04 -1.96 -33.78
C ALA A 409 -21.21 -2.96 -32.98
N ALA A 410 -21.07 -2.76 -31.66
CA ALA A 410 -20.38 -3.70 -30.77
C ALA A 410 -21.11 -5.06 -30.69
N ALA A 411 -22.44 -5.09 -30.70
CA ALA A 411 -23.20 -6.34 -30.75
C ALA A 411 -23.04 -7.11 -32.07
N ALA A 412 -22.81 -6.39 -33.17
CA ALA A 412 -22.63 -6.94 -34.52
C ALA A 412 -21.15 -7.18 -34.91
N ASP A 413 -20.20 -6.99 -33.99
CA ASP A 413 -18.77 -7.06 -34.27
C ASP A 413 -18.33 -8.46 -34.73
N ALA A 414 -17.90 -8.57 -35.99
CA ALA A 414 -17.54 -9.83 -36.62
C ALA A 414 -16.20 -10.40 -36.14
N ARG A 415 -15.35 -9.60 -35.48
CA ARG A 415 -14.05 -10.05 -34.96
C ARG A 415 -14.18 -11.09 -33.85
N PHE A 416 -15.34 -11.11 -33.18
CA PHE A 416 -15.61 -12.00 -32.06
C PHE A 416 -16.59 -13.07 -32.52
N THR A 417 -16.08 -14.26 -32.83
CA THR A 417 -16.90 -15.42 -33.19
C THR A 417 -17.31 -16.14 -31.91
N GLY A 418 -18.62 -16.35 -31.71
CA GLY A 418 -19.14 -17.02 -30.53
C GLY A 418 -20.63 -17.34 -30.67
N THR A 419 -21.05 -18.47 -30.11
CA THR A 419 -22.43 -18.93 -30.13
C THR A 419 -23.33 -17.91 -29.41
N PRO A 420 -24.43 -17.44 -30.03
CA PRO A 420 -25.44 -16.65 -29.33
C PRO A 420 -25.98 -17.42 -28.12
N GLY A 421 -25.82 -16.88 -26.91
CA GLY A 421 -26.32 -17.50 -25.68
C GLY A 421 -25.58 -17.04 -24.42
N GLY A 422 -26.29 -16.85 -23.31
CA GLY A 422 -25.74 -16.40 -22.02
C GLY A 422 -26.36 -15.08 -21.52
N VAL A 423 -25.91 -14.59 -20.36
CA VAL A 423 -26.39 -13.32 -19.79
C VAL A 423 -25.68 -12.15 -20.50
N LEU A 424 -26.45 -11.13 -20.88
CA LEU A 424 -25.96 -9.91 -21.53
C LEU A 424 -25.50 -8.89 -20.48
N ALA A 425 -24.24 -8.47 -20.58
CA ALA A 425 -23.68 -7.34 -19.86
C ALA A 425 -23.05 -6.33 -20.82
N VAL A 426 -23.15 -5.05 -20.52
CA VAL A 426 -22.66 -3.96 -21.36
C VAL A 426 -21.83 -3.00 -20.53
N SER A 427 -20.60 -2.72 -20.95
CA SER A 427 -19.73 -1.69 -20.37
C SER A 427 -19.70 -0.47 -21.28
N VAL A 428 -19.91 0.72 -20.72
CA VAL A 428 -19.70 2.01 -21.37
C VAL A 428 -18.51 2.70 -20.71
N SER A 429 -17.45 2.93 -21.48
CA SER A 429 -16.24 3.63 -21.07
C SER A 429 -16.23 5.05 -21.64
N LEU A 430 -16.13 6.04 -20.75
CA LEU A 430 -16.08 7.47 -21.05
C LEU A 430 -14.65 7.95 -20.94
N LEU A 431 -14.08 8.50 -22.02
CA LEU A 431 -12.70 8.95 -22.08
C LEU A 431 -12.64 10.48 -22.20
N TRP A 432 -11.72 11.10 -21.47
CA TRP A 432 -11.50 12.55 -21.49
C TRP A 432 -10.06 12.92 -21.15
N GLU A 433 -9.71 14.19 -21.35
CA GLU A 433 -8.38 14.74 -21.05
C GLU A 433 -7.24 13.92 -21.69
N PRO A 434 -7.16 13.84 -23.02
CA PRO A 434 -6.03 13.20 -23.68
C PRO A 434 -4.73 13.93 -23.30
N VAL A 435 -3.72 13.15 -22.89
CA VAL A 435 -2.38 13.64 -22.56
C VAL A 435 -1.38 12.87 -23.42
N ALA A 436 -0.80 13.56 -24.40
CA ALA A 436 0.32 13.04 -25.17
C ALA A 436 1.55 12.91 -24.25
N LEU A 437 2.15 11.73 -24.21
CA LEU A 437 3.38 11.44 -23.48
C LEU A 437 4.63 11.52 -24.38
N GLY A 438 4.43 11.77 -25.68
CA GLY A 438 5.47 11.74 -26.70
C GLY A 438 5.83 10.32 -27.13
N THR A 439 6.90 10.22 -27.92
CA THR A 439 7.50 8.94 -28.32
C THR A 439 8.31 8.36 -27.16
N THR A 440 7.92 7.19 -26.64
CA THR A 440 8.50 6.60 -25.43
C THR A 440 8.35 5.07 -25.42
N THR A 441 9.08 4.37 -24.53
CA THR A 441 8.98 2.91 -24.37
C THR A 441 7.82 2.52 -23.45
N ALA A 442 7.48 1.23 -23.42
CA ALA A 442 6.45 0.69 -22.55
C ALA A 442 6.73 0.95 -21.06
N GLU A 443 7.98 0.80 -20.63
CA GLU A 443 8.42 1.01 -19.25
C GLU A 443 8.30 2.48 -18.84
N ASP A 444 8.76 3.40 -19.67
CA ASP A 444 8.70 4.83 -19.41
C ASP A 444 7.26 5.35 -19.40
N ALA A 445 6.43 4.85 -20.32
CA ALA A 445 5.00 5.12 -20.32
C ALA A 445 4.31 4.57 -19.06
N ALA A 446 4.65 3.36 -18.62
CA ALA A 446 4.03 2.70 -17.47
C ALA A 446 4.10 3.55 -16.20
N PHE A 447 5.21 4.27 -15.96
CA PHE A 447 5.31 5.20 -14.84
C PHE A 447 4.25 6.30 -14.86
N ARG A 448 3.71 6.69 -16.02
CA ARG A 448 2.73 7.80 -16.13
C ARG A 448 1.28 7.31 -16.20
N LEU A 449 1.09 6.00 -16.08
CA LEU A 449 -0.18 5.30 -16.25
C LEU A 449 -0.74 4.75 -14.93
N ARG A 450 -1.97 4.24 -15.03
CA ARG A 450 -2.67 3.54 -13.96
C ARG A 450 -3.47 2.43 -14.60
N ALA A 451 -2.98 1.20 -14.50
CA ALA A 451 -3.71 0.05 -15.04
C ALA A 451 -5.11 0.00 -14.40
N GLY A 452 -6.13 -0.37 -15.18
CA GLY A 452 -7.51 -0.42 -14.70
C GLY A 452 -8.19 0.94 -14.42
N ARG A 453 -7.52 2.08 -14.68
CA ARG A 453 -8.13 3.43 -14.58
C ARG A 453 -7.93 4.33 -15.79
N HIS A 454 -6.79 4.24 -16.47
CA HIS A 454 -6.54 5.00 -17.69
C HIS A 454 -6.75 4.13 -18.93
N ALA A 455 -7.22 4.75 -20.01
CA ALA A 455 -7.07 4.18 -21.34
C ALA A 455 -5.72 4.64 -21.93
N ILE A 456 -5.15 3.82 -22.79
CA ILE A 456 -3.90 4.11 -23.50
C ILE A 456 -4.13 3.97 -24.99
N MET A 457 -3.60 4.91 -25.76
CA MET A 457 -3.48 4.83 -27.21
C MET A 457 -1.99 4.86 -27.56
N VAL A 458 -1.56 3.92 -28.40
CA VAL A 458 -0.17 3.85 -28.88
C VAL A 458 -0.14 3.81 -30.40
N GLY A 459 0.88 4.39 -31.02
CA GLY A 459 1.04 4.34 -32.48
C GLY A 459 2.37 4.90 -32.99
N ASP A 460 2.55 4.89 -34.31
CA ASP A 460 3.70 5.45 -35.03
C ASP A 460 3.28 6.42 -36.15
N GLY A 461 2.05 6.94 -36.09
CA GLY A 461 1.44 7.81 -37.10
C GLY A 461 0.68 7.06 -38.20
N GLU A 462 1.15 5.87 -38.62
CA GLU A 462 0.45 5.03 -39.60
C GLU A 462 -0.43 3.96 -38.93
N ARG A 463 0.10 3.35 -37.86
CA ARG A 463 -0.57 2.33 -37.07
C ARG A 463 -0.91 2.90 -35.70
N ALA A 464 -2.13 2.66 -35.22
CA ALA A 464 -2.53 3.05 -33.88
C ALA A 464 -3.49 2.04 -33.25
N ALA A 465 -3.39 1.85 -31.95
CA ALA A 465 -4.32 1.05 -31.18
C ALA A 465 -4.66 1.71 -29.84
N LEU A 466 -5.93 1.62 -29.46
CA LEU A 466 -6.43 2.02 -28.15
C LEU A 466 -6.79 0.80 -27.30
N LEU A 467 -6.36 0.78 -26.04
CA LEU A 467 -6.77 -0.17 -25.03
C LEU A 467 -7.53 0.51 -23.88
N LEU A 468 -8.67 -0.09 -23.54
CA LEU A 468 -9.52 0.33 -22.42
C LEU A 468 -9.05 -0.29 -21.10
N PRO A 469 -9.33 0.34 -19.96
CA PRO A 469 -8.99 -0.21 -18.63
C PRO A 469 -9.48 -1.63 -18.38
N LEU A 470 -10.62 -2.00 -18.98
CA LEU A 470 -11.22 -3.33 -18.86
C LEU A 470 -10.25 -4.44 -19.30
N VAL A 471 -9.39 -4.17 -20.29
CA VAL A 471 -8.42 -5.15 -20.79
C VAL A 471 -7.36 -5.45 -19.74
N ALA A 472 -6.81 -4.42 -19.09
CA ALA A 472 -5.83 -4.58 -18.02
C ALA A 472 -6.38 -5.48 -16.90
N SER A 473 -7.61 -5.20 -16.45
CA SER A 473 -8.22 -5.96 -15.36
C SER A 473 -8.53 -7.40 -15.71
N ARG A 474 -9.05 -7.67 -16.92
CA ARG A 474 -9.42 -9.02 -17.35
C ARG A 474 -8.22 -9.92 -17.64
N SER A 475 -7.15 -9.32 -18.17
CA SER A 475 -5.90 -10.01 -18.47
C SER A 475 -4.90 -9.98 -17.30
N CYS A 476 -5.28 -9.36 -16.18
CA CYS A 476 -4.44 -9.23 -14.97
C CYS A 476 -3.06 -8.62 -15.28
N LEU A 477 -3.04 -7.58 -16.13
CA LEU A 477 -1.83 -6.89 -16.57
C LEU A 477 -1.45 -5.80 -15.57
N ASP A 478 -0.15 -5.69 -15.28
CA ASP A 478 0.43 -4.51 -14.66
C ASP A 478 0.56 -3.36 -15.68
N GLU A 479 1.06 -2.21 -15.25
CA GLU A 479 1.19 -1.03 -16.12
C GLU A 479 2.09 -1.27 -17.34
N VAL A 480 3.17 -2.03 -17.19
CA VAL A 480 4.11 -2.34 -18.29
C VAL A 480 3.44 -3.30 -19.27
N GLY A 481 2.89 -4.42 -18.79
CA GLY A 481 2.17 -5.37 -19.61
C GLY A 481 0.96 -4.76 -20.31
N PHE A 482 0.33 -3.73 -19.72
CA PHE A 482 -0.75 -2.99 -20.36
C PHE A 482 -0.27 -2.13 -21.54
N CYS A 483 0.90 -1.50 -21.44
CA CYS A 483 1.56 -0.82 -22.56
C CYS A 483 1.95 -1.81 -23.65
N GLU A 484 2.60 -2.92 -23.29
CA GLU A 484 3.03 -3.95 -24.24
C GLU A 484 1.84 -4.55 -25.00
N ALA A 485 0.72 -4.81 -24.32
CA ALA A 485 -0.50 -5.28 -24.96
C ALA A 485 -1.07 -4.24 -25.95
N ALA A 486 -0.88 -2.94 -25.69
CA ALA A 486 -1.30 -1.90 -26.62
C ALA A 486 -0.40 -1.88 -27.87
N LEU A 487 0.92 -2.03 -27.70
CA LEU A 487 1.88 -2.14 -28.80
C LEU A 487 1.59 -3.35 -29.68
N GLU A 488 1.34 -4.50 -29.06
CA GLU A 488 0.97 -5.74 -29.76
C GLU A 488 -0.31 -5.53 -30.58
N LYS A 489 -1.33 -4.87 -30.01
CA LYS A 489 -2.56 -4.54 -30.74
C LYS A 489 -2.34 -3.56 -31.91
N ALA A 490 -1.37 -2.65 -31.80
CA ALA A 490 -0.95 -1.76 -32.88
C ALA A 490 -0.05 -2.46 -33.92
N SER A 491 0.25 -3.75 -33.74
CA SER A 491 1.22 -4.49 -34.56
C SER A 491 2.62 -3.88 -34.55
N LEU A 492 3.03 -3.37 -33.38
CA LEU A 492 4.37 -2.84 -33.09
C LEU A 492 5.16 -3.85 -32.26
N ALA A 493 6.49 -3.80 -32.32
CA ALA A 493 7.35 -4.61 -31.46
C ALA A 493 7.19 -4.18 -29.99
N ARG A 494 7.32 -5.12 -29.05
CA ARG A 494 7.08 -4.88 -27.61
C ARG A 494 8.05 -3.86 -26.99
N ASP A 495 9.26 -3.78 -27.53
CA ASP A 495 10.33 -2.87 -27.13
C ASP A 495 10.39 -1.59 -27.98
N ALA A 496 9.45 -1.41 -28.91
CA ALA A 496 9.43 -0.24 -29.77
C ALA A 496 9.12 1.04 -28.96
N ALA A 497 9.84 2.11 -29.26
CA ALA A 497 9.40 3.44 -28.88
C ALA A 497 8.21 3.84 -29.78
N ALA A 498 7.10 4.25 -29.16
CA ALA A 498 5.87 4.61 -29.86
C ALA A 498 5.32 5.92 -29.32
N GLU A 499 4.54 6.63 -30.13
CA GLU A 499 3.73 7.75 -29.67
C GLU A 499 2.67 7.23 -28.70
N VAL A 500 2.72 7.69 -27.45
CA VAL A 500 1.78 7.25 -26.41
C VAL A 500 0.88 8.41 -26.00
N THR A 501 -0.44 8.17 -26.01
CA THR A 501 -1.44 9.08 -25.45
C THR A 501 -2.21 8.37 -24.34
N ARG A 502 -2.31 9.02 -23.18
CA ARG A 502 -3.08 8.55 -22.04
C ARG A 502 -4.38 9.32 -21.94
N LEU A 503 -5.49 8.63 -21.72
CA LEU A 503 -6.79 9.24 -21.46
C LEU A 503 -7.32 8.85 -20.06
N SER A 504 -7.92 9.82 -19.37
CA SER A 504 -8.70 9.53 -18.17
C SER A 504 -9.93 8.72 -18.56
N CYS A 505 -10.29 7.71 -17.77
CA CYS A 505 -11.43 6.84 -18.08
C CYS A 505 -12.29 6.56 -16.84
N ALA A 506 -13.61 6.53 -17.04
CA ALA A 506 -14.57 5.98 -16.11
C ALA A 506 -15.47 5.00 -16.87
N SER A 507 -15.70 3.82 -16.29
CA SER A 507 -16.54 2.78 -16.92
C SER A 507 -17.77 2.48 -16.08
N TYR A 508 -18.90 2.29 -16.76
CA TYR A 508 -20.20 1.98 -16.17
C TYR A 508 -20.76 0.73 -16.82
N GLY A 509 -21.22 -0.19 -15.99
CA GLY A 509 -21.77 -1.46 -16.43
C GLY A 509 -23.29 -1.51 -16.27
N ALA A 510 -23.94 -2.19 -17.20
CA ALA A 510 -25.35 -2.54 -17.15
C ALA A 510 -25.56 -4.02 -17.46
N ASP A 511 -26.34 -4.70 -16.62
CA ASP A 511 -26.75 -6.10 -16.79
C ASP A 511 -28.18 -6.31 -16.24
N ASP A 512 -28.61 -7.57 -16.06
CA ASP A 512 -29.92 -7.88 -15.47
C ASP A 512 -30.06 -7.52 -13.98
N HIS A 513 -28.94 -7.31 -13.28
CA HIS A 513 -28.93 -6.89 -11.87
C HIS A 513 -28.98 -5.37 -11.70
N GLY A 514 -28.79 -4.61 -12.78
CA GLY A 514 -28.95 -3.18 -12.83
C GLY A 514 -27.74 -2.47 -13.41
N VAL A 515 -27.49 -1.25 -12.92
CA VAL A 515 -26.43 -0.38 -13.43
C VAL A 515 -25.52 0.08 -12.30
N ALA A 516 -24.21 0.00 -12.51
CA ALA A 516 -23.21 0.40 -11.53
C ALA A 516 -21.92 0.91 -12.19
N PRO A 517 -21.14 1.80 -11.53
CA PRO A 517 -19.76 2.02 -11.93
C PRO A 517 -18.96 0.73 -11.81
N LEU A 518 -17.96 0.54 -12.67
CA LEU A 518 -17.08 -0.63 -12.64
C LEU A 518 -15.82 -0.38 -11.81
N ASP A 519 -15.44 -1.34 -10.96
CA ASP A 519 -14.16 -1.41 -10.25
C ASP A 519 -13.34 -2.59 -10.80
N GLY A 520 -12.35 -2.29 -11.64
CA GLY A 520 -11.52 -3.32 -12.28
C GLY A 520 -12.35 -4.26 -13.17
N GLY A 521 -13.31 -3.70 -13.91
CA GLY A 521 -14.17 -4.46 -14.82
C GLY A 521 -15.37 -5.17 -14.19
N LEU A 522 -15.58 -5.07 -12.87
CA LEU A 522 -16.74 -5.66 -12.19
C LEU A 522 -17.66 -4.58 -11.57
N PRO A 523 -18.99 -4.79 -11.53
CA PRO A 523 -19.94 -3.86 -10.93
C PRO A 523 -19.61 -3.55 -9.47
N ARG A 524 -19.53 -2.26 -9.13
CA ARG A 524 -19.39 -1.83 -7.73
C ARG A 524 -20.69 -2.12 -6.96
N PRO A 525 -20.64 -2.83 -5.82
CA PRO A 525 -21.81 -3.06 -5.01
C PRO A 525 -22.31 -1.79 -4.29
N PRO A 526 -23.61 -1.75 -3.91
CA PRO A 526 -24.14 -0.73 -3.01
C PRO A 526 -23.42 -0.74 -1.65
N ALA A 527 -23.13 0.43 -1.10
CA ALA A 527 -22.15 0.62 -0.01
C ALA A 527 -22.54 0.13 1.41
N ALA A 528 -23.61 -0.65 1.60
CA ALA A 528 -24.25 -0.82 2.93
C ALA A 528 -24.36 -2.26 3.46
N ARG A 529 -23.84 -3.28 2.77
CA ARG A 529 -24.20 -4.68 3.10
C ARG A 529 -23.83 -5.13 4.53
N PHE A 530 -22.78 -4.57 5.11
CA PHE A 530 -22.19 -5.05 6.37
C PHE A 530 -22.16 -4.00 7.49
N ALA A 531 -22.85 -2.87 7.39
CA ALA A 531 -22.79 -1.83 8.43
C ALA A 531 -24.20 -1.51 8.98
N PRO A 532 -24.48 -1.79 10.27
CA PRO A 532 -23.70 -2.60 11.21
C PRO A 532 -23.76 -4.10 10.87
N TRP A 533 -22.63 -4.81 10.94
CA TRP A 533 -22.60 -6.24 10.62
C TRP A 533 -23.21 -7.04 11.77
N ARG A 534 -23.90 -8.12 11.42
CA ARG A 534 -24.43 -9.08 12.39
C ARG A 534 -24.07 -10.48 11.93
N ARG A 535 -24.07 -11.41 12.89
CA ARG A 535 -23.86 -12.84 12.58
C ARG A 535 -24.71 -13.32 11.40
N ALA A 536 -26.00 -12.96 11.38
CA ALA A 536 -26.94 -13.35 10.33
C ALA A 536 -26.56 -12.80 8.94
N THR A 537 -26.04 -11.57 8.87
CA THR A 537 -25.63 -10.94 7.60
C THR A 537 -24.32 -11.53 7.05
N LEU A 538 -23.49 -12.14 7.91
CA LEU A 538 -22.23 -12.77 7.52
C LEU A 538 -22.38 -14.23 7.05
N GLN A 539 -23.42 -14.96 7.48
CA GLN A 539 -23.57 -16.39 7.16
C GLN A 539 -23.61 -16.69 5.64
N PRO A 540 -24.37 -15.95 4.81
CA PRO A 540 -24.39 -16.21 3.37
C PRO A 540 -23.01 -16.05 2.74
N THR A 541 -22.24 -15.05 3.19
CA THR A 541 -20.87 -14.83 2.72
C THR A 541 -19.93 -15.94 3.18
N ILE A 542 -20.02 -16.37 4.44
CA ILE A 542 -19.26 -17.53 4.96
C ILE A 542 -19.51 -18.77 4.11
N ALA A 543 -20.78 -19.05 3.78
CA ALA A 543 -21.13 -20.18 2.93
C ALA A 543 -20.49 -20.07 1.55
N ARG A 544 -20.61 -18.91 0.87
CA ARG A 544 -19.98 -18.70 -0.45
C ARG A 544 -18.47 -18.89 -0.44
N LEU A 545 -17.77 -18.30 0.53
CA LEU A 545 -16.31 -18.43 0.65
C LEU A 545 -15.92 -19.90 0.85
N ALA A 546 -16.65 -20.65 1.67
CA ALA A 546 -16.41 -22.08 1.89
C ALA A 546 -16.71 -22.91 0.63
N ASP A 547 -17.80 -22.62 -0.07
CA ASP A 547 -18.20 -23.31 -1.30
C ASP A 547 -17.18 -23.08 -2.43
N TYR A 548 -16.59 -21.88 -2.51
CA TYR A 548 -15.48 -21.62 -3.42
C TYR A 548 -14.28 -22.51 -3.11
N LEU A 549 -13.86 -22.61 -1.84
CA LEU A 549 -12.75 -23.47 -1.46
C LEU A 549 -13.01 -24.94 -1.79
N GLU A 550 -14.26 -25.41 -1.68
CA GLU A 550 -14.62 -26.76 -2.12
C GLU A 550 -14.50 -26.94 -3.64
N ARG A 551 -14.92 -25.94 -4.44
CA ARG A 551 -14.75 -25.94 -5.90
C ARG A 551 -13.30 -25.81 -6.37
N ALA A 552 -12.47 -25.11 -5.60
CA ALA A 552 -11.05 -24.94 -5.88
C ALA A 552 -10.24 -26.20 -5.54
N GLN A 553 -10.80 -27.13 -4.76
CA GLN A 553 -10.13 -28.36 -4.39
C GLN A 553 -10.15 -29.39 -5.53
N ARG A 554 -8.98 -29.97 -5.80
CA ARG A 554 -8.78 -31.07 -6.75
C ARG A 554 -9.18 -32.41 -6.13
N ALA A 555 -9.40 -33.42 -6.98
CA ALA A 555 -9.80 -34.76 -6.54
C ALA A 555 -8.76 -35.42 -5.60
N ASP A 556 -7.48 -35.14 -5.80
CA ASP A 556 -6.35 -35.59 -4.98
C ASP A 556 -6.25 -34.88 -3.61
N GLY A 557 -7.09 -33.88 -3.34
CA GLY A 557 -7.10 -33.10 -2.10
C GLY A 557 -6.20 -31.85 -2.11
N THR A 558 -5.43 -31.63 -3.18
CA THR A 558 -4.71 -30.38 -3.44
C THR A 558 -5.66 -29.28 -3.95
N PHE A 559 -5.16 -28.07 -4.22
CA PHE A 559 -6.00 -26.93 -4.61
C PHE A 559 -5.45 -26.24 -5.87
N HIS A 560 -6.36 -25.68 -6.68
CA HIS A 560 -6.01 -24.62 -7.62
C HIS A 560 -5.79 -23.33 -6.81
N LEU A 561 -4.57 -22.83 -6.73
CA LEU A 561 -4.23 -21.66 -5.89
C LEU A 561 -4.72 -20.34 -6.50
N ASP A 562 -4.74 -20.26 -7.82
CA ASP A 562 -5.18 -19.09 -8.58
C ASP A 562 -6.29 -19.48 -9.55
N HIS A 563 -7.27 -18.59 -9.70
CA HIS A 563 -8.34 -18.69 -10.68
C HIS A 563 -8.44 -17.37 -11.44
N LEU A 564 -8.37 -17.45 -12.77
CA LEU A 564 -8.50 -16.34 -13.71
C LEU A 564 -9.87 -16.42 -14.39
N PRO A 565 -10.95 -15.94 -13.73
CA PRO A 565 -12.32 -16.19 -14.15
C PRO A 565 -12.72 -15.50 -15.47
N ALA A 566 -11.99 -14.47 -15.89
CA ALA A 566 -12.23 -13.80 -17.15
C ALA A 566 -11.89 -14.68 -18.38
N ILE A 567 -10.97 -15.62 -18.22
CA ILE A 567 -10.53 -16.57 -19.27
C ILE A 567 -10.81 -18.04 -18.91
N GLY A 568 -11.29 -18.31 -17.69
CA GLY A 568 -11.60 -19.67 -17.22
C GLY A 568 -10.38 -20.54 -16.91
N ALA A 569 -9.21 -19.94 -16.66
CA ALA A 569 -7.99 -20.68 -16.33
C ALA A 569 -7.85 -20.87 -14.82
N ARG A 570 -7.45 -22.06 -14.38
CA ARG A 570 -7.14 -22.38 -12.98
C ARG A 570 -5.72 -22.91 -12.87
N LEU A 571 -4.90 -22.25 -12.06
CA LEU A 571 -3.50 -22.62 -11.86
C LEU A 571 -3.37 -23.31 -10.50
N GLY A 572 -2.54 -24.35 -10.43
CA GLY A 572 -2.35 -25.11 -9.20
C GLY A 572 -0.87 -25.37 -8.96
N SER A 573 -0.48 -25.32 -7.68
CA SER A 573 0.77 -25.87 -7.16
C SER A 573 0.46 -26.58 -5.84
N ALA A 574 1.26 -27.58 -5.50
CA ALA A 574 1.13 -28.28 -4.22
C ALA A 574 1.91 -27.51 -3.15
N GLU A 575 1.25 -26.56 -2.49
CA GLU A 575 1.81 -25.80 -1.36
C GLU A 575 1.22 -26.31 -0.02
N PRO A 576 1.98 -27.09 0.78
CA PRO A 576 1.47 -27.72 1.99
C PRO A 576 0.89 -26.74 3.01
N ALA A 577 1.51 -25.56 3.18
CA ALA A 577 1.03 -24.53 4.08
C ALA A 577 -0.38 -24.04 3.70
N ARG A 578 -0.60 -23.68 2.42
CA ARG A 578 -1.93 -23.24 1.94
C ARG A 578 -2.96 -24.36 2.00
N MET A 579 -2.57 -25.59 1.71
CA MET A 579 -3.45 -26.76 1.85
C MET A 579 -3.88 -26.98 3.31
N ALA A 580 -2.94 -26.85 4.26
CA ALA A 580 -3.21 -26.98 5.68
C ALA A 580 -4.09 -25.84 6.21
N HIS A 581 -3.86 -24.61 5.74
CA HIS A 581 -4.73 -23.47 6.01
C HIS A 581 -6.16 -23.74 5.50
N ALA A 582 -6.32 -24.21 4.25
CA ALA A 582 -7.61 -24.60 3.69
C ALA A 582 -8.33 -25.62 4.57
N ALA A 583 -7.62 -26.68 5.00
CA ALA A 583 -8.18 -27.72 5.85
C ALA A 583 -8.69 -27.16 7.19
N TRP A 584 -7.92 -26.27 7.83
CA TRP A 584 -8.32 -25.63 9.08
C TRP A 584 -9.60 -24.78 8.91
N VAL A 585 -9.66 -23.90 7.92
CA VAL A 585 -10.84 -23.04 7.73
C VAL A 585 -12.07 -23.83 7.27
N LEU A 586 -11.91 -24.87 6.44
CA LEU A 586 -13.01 -25.76 6.03
C LEU A 586 -13.59 -26.55 7.21
N LEU A 587 -12.74 -27.01 8.16
CA LEU A 587 -13.22 -27.65 9.39
C LEU A 587 -14.03 -26.68 10.26
N ARG A 588 -13.55 -25.45 10.43
CA ARG A 588 -14.28 -24.38 11.14
C ARG A 588 -15.59 -24.05 10.43
N ALA A 589 -15.63 -24.07 9.10
CA ALA A 589 -16.82 -23.89 8.28
C ALA A 589 -17.73 -25.14 8.17
N ARG A 590 -17.40 -26.23 8.89
CA ARG A 590 -18.13 -27.52 8.88
C ARG A 590 -18.16 -28.25 7.53
N ARG A 591 -17.24 -27.95 6.60
CA ARG A 591 -17.03 -28.65 5.32
C ARG A 591 -16.12 -29.88 5.49
N ARG A 592 -16.59 -30.85 6.28
CA ARG A 592 -15.79 -32.01 6.71
C ARG A 592 -15.25 -32.88 5.56
N PRO A 593 -16.01 -33.21 4.50
CA PRO A 593 -15.50 -34.06 3.43
C PRO A 593 -14.30 -33.44 2.69
N ALA A 594 -14.40 -32.15 2.35
CA ALA A 594 -13.31 -31.42 1.70
C ALA A 594 -12.07 -31.29 2.59
N ALA A 595 -12.27 -30.96 3.87
CA ALA A 595 -11.17 -30.93 4.83
C ALA A 595 -10.49 -32.31 4.99
N ALA A 596 -11.26 -33.40 5.00
CA ALA A 596 -10.71 -34.75 5.13
C ALA A 596 -9.85 -35.15 3.92
N ARG A 597 -10.21 -34.74 2.69
CA ARG A 597 -9.37 -34.93 1.51
C ARG A 597 -8.03 -34.19 1.65
N ALA A 598 -8.07 -32.91 2.02
CA ALA A 598 -6.86 -32.11 2.23
C ALA A 598 -5.94 -32.71 3.29
N LEU A 599 -6.51 -33.15 4.43
CA LEU A 599 -5.74 -33.78 5.50
C LEU A 599 -5.13 -35.12 5.12
N ARG A 600 -5.79 -35.92 4.27
CA ARG A 600 -5.19 -37.15 3.74
C ARG A 600 -3.99 -36.84 2.84
N ALA A 601 -4.13 -35.87 1.94
CA ALA A 601 -3.03 -35.43 1.08
C ALA A 601 -1.84 -34.91 1.90
N LEU A 602 -2.10 -34.06 2.91
CA LEU A 602 -1.08 -33.55 3.82
C LEU A 602 -0.43 -34.67 4.65
N GLY A 603 -1.21 -35.63 5.13
CA GLY A 603 -0.71 -36.78 5.89
C GLY A 603 0.31 -37.61 5.12
N ALA A 604 0.13 -37.74 3.80
CA ALA A 604 1.09 -38.43 2.93
C ALA A 604 2.41 -37.67 2.72
N LEU A 605 2.45 -36.38 3.07
CA LEU A 605 3.67 -35.56 3.02
C LEU A 605 4.43 -35.55 4.35
N VAL A 606 3.86 -36.09 5.43
CA VAL A 606 4.51 -36.06 6.75
C VAL A 606 5.67 -37.05 6.79
N GLU A 607 6.86 -36.53 7.01
CA GLU A 607 8.07 -37.28 7.29
C GLU A 607 8.37 -37.21 8.79
N ARG A 608 8.78 -38.35 9.36
CA ARG A 608 9.18 -38.44 10.76
C ARG A 608 10.60 -38.96 10.85
N ASP A 609 11.43 -38.21 11.57
CA ASP A 609 12.79 -38.62 11.90
C ASP A 609 13.15 -38.20 13.33
N ARG A 610 14.43 -38.31 13.68
CA ARG A 610 14.94 -37.84 14.98
C ARG A 610 14.81 -36.33 15.18
N GLY A 611 14.69 -35.56 14.10
CA GLY A 611 14.56 -34.09 14.08
C GLY A 611 13.11 -33.59 14.09
N GLY A 612 12.12 -34.47 14.24
CA GLY A 612 10.71 -34.13 14.42
C GLY A 612 9.79 -34.62 13.31
N ALA A 613 8.59 -34.05 13.25
CA ALA A 613 7.59 -34.30 12.23
C ALA A 613 7.50 -33.09 11.29
N TRP A 614 7.95 -33.26 10.06
CA TRP A 614 8.00 -32.22 9.03
C TRP A 614 7.16 -32.63 7.82
N LEU A 615 6.72 -31.67 7.02
CA LEU A 615 6.06 -31.98 5.76
C LEU A 615 7.05 -31.78 4.62
N ARG A 616 7.14 -32.76 3.72
CA ARG A 616 7.94 -32.64 2.51
C ARG A 616 7.37 -31.53 1.62
N ASP A 617 8.23 -30.63 1.16
CA ASP A 617 7.85 -29.67 0.13
C ASP A 617 7.81 -30.37 -1.23
N ALA A 618 6.64 -30.34 -1.88
CA ALA A 618 6.45 -30.91 -3.20
C ALA A 618 7.15 -30.08 -4.29
N GLY A 619 7.48 -28.81 -4.02
CA GLY A 619 8.18 -27.89 -4.92
C GLY A 619 9.71 -27.93 -4.84
N GLY A 620 10.29 -28.77 -3.97
CA GLY A 620 11.74 -28.89 -3.79
C GLY A 620 12.38 -27.84 -2.88
N GLY A 621 11.59 -26.98 -2.23
CA GLY A 621 12.06 -26.07 -1.19
C GLY A 621 12.30 -26.77 0.16
N ALA A 622 12.83 -26.02 1.13
CA ALA A 622 13.05 -26.53 2.48
C ALA A 622 11.74 -26.54 3.28
N SER A 623 11.42 -27.67 3.92
CA SER A 623 10.33 -27.77 4.88
C SER A 623 10.42 -26.69 5.95
N SER A 624 9.29 -26.08 6.29
CA SER A 624 9.18 -24.98 7.23
C SER A 624 8.21 -25.28 8.38
N ILE A 625 8.30 -24.49 9.45
CA ILE A 625 7.36 -24.58 10.57
C ILE A 625 5.96 -24.08 10.20
N SER A 626 5.79 -23.38 9.07
CA SER A 626 4.51 -22.85 8.61
C SER A 626 3.50 -23.96 8.36
N GLU A 627 3.85 -24.93 7.52
CA GLU A 627 2.95 -26.04 7.20
C GLU A 627 2.76 -27.01 8.38
N VAL A 628 3.77 -27.16 9.25
CA VAL A 628 3.66 -27.90 10.53
C VAL A 628 2.63 -27.23 11.45
N ALA A 629 2.72 -25.91 11.63
CA ALA A 629 1.80 -25.14 12.46
C ALA A 629 0.37 -25.17 11.93
N LEU A 630 0.18 -24.95 10.63
CA LEU A 630 -1.14 -24.95 10.00
C LEU A 630 -1.78 -26.35 10.00
N LEU A 631 -0.99 -27.42 9.83
CA LEU A 631 -1.49 -28.79 9.96
C LEU A 631 -1.91 -29.08 11.41
N LEU A 632 -1.09 -28.68 12.40
CA LEU A 632 -1.43 -28.81 13.82
C LEU A 632 -2.74 -28.08 14.16
N LEU A 633 -2.96 -26.88 13.63
CA LEU A 633 -4.21 -26.14 13.77
C LEU A 633 -5.41 -26.91 13.21
N ALA A 634 -5.28 -27.47 12.00
CA ALA A 634 -6.34 -28.26 11.38
C ALA A 634 -6.66 -29.52 12.20
N LEU A 635 -5.64 -30.24 12.69
CA LEU A 635 -5.83 -31.40 13.57
C LEU A 635 -6.50 -31.03 14.90
N CYS A 636 -6.13 -29.89 15.48
CA CYS A 636 -6.74 -29.37 16.70
C CYS A 636 -8.21 -28.98 16.50
N GLU A 637 -8.67 -28.72 15.28
CA GLU A 637 -10.07 -28.40 15.00
C GLU A 637 -10.95 -29.65 14.89
N GLN A 638 -10.38 -30.83 14.61
CA GLN A 638 -11.11 -32.08 14.54
C GLN A 638 -11.75 -32.47 15.89
N ARG A 639 -12.87 -33.20 15.83
CA ARG A 639 -13.49 -33.82 17.03
C ARG A 639 -12.68 -35.02 17.52
N ARG A 640 -12.24 -35.88 16.61
CA ARG A 640 -11.34 -37.01 16.85
C ARG A 640 -10.02 -36.68 16.18
N ARG A 641 -9.02 -36.29 16.97
CA ARG A 641 -7.68 -35.95 16.47
C ARG A 641 -6.75 -37.17 16.52
N PRO A 642 -5.80 -37.34 15.59
CA PRO A 642 -4.72 -38.29 15.73
C PRO A 642 -3.73 -37.78 16.78
N ALA A 643 -3.91 -38.19 18.04
CA ALA A 643 -3.16 -37.66 19.19
C ALA A 643 -1.64 -37.76 19.00
N THR A 644 -1.16 -38.87 18.42
CA THR A 644 0.27 -39.09 18.16
C THR A 644 0.86 -38.15 17.12
N LEU A 645 0.13 -37.85 16.04
CA LEU A 645 0.59 -36.90 15.02
C LEU A 645 0.56 -35.46 15.56
N ALA A 646 -0.54 -35.07 16.21
CA ALA A 646 -0.66 -33.74 16.80
C ALA A 646 0.43 -33.49 17.86
N GLY A 647 0.74 -34.49 18.70
CA GLY A 647 1.83 -34.42 19.67
C GLY A 647 3.20 -34.28 19.01
N GLY A 648 3.49 -35.05 17.95
CA GLY A 648 4.76 -34.94 17.22
C GLY A 648 4.96 -33.58 16.53
N LEU A 649 3.91 -33.03 15.92
CA LEU A 649 3.95 -31.69 15.30
C LEU A 649 4.12 -30.60 16.38
N ALA A 650 3.41 -30.69 17.51
CA ALA A 650 3.55 -29.75 18.62
C ALA A 650 4.96 -29.77 19.20
N ALA A 651 5.53 -30.96 19.43
CA ALA A 651 6.92 -31.11 19.88
C ALA A 651 7.90 -30.48 18.89
N THR A 652 7.70 -30.67 17.58
CA THR A 652 8.53 -30.07 16.53
C THR A 652 8.53 -28.54 16.61
N LEU A 653 7.38 -27.92 16.85
CA LEU A 653 7.28 -26.47 17.00
C LEU A 653 7.91 -25.97 18.31
N VAL A 654 7.83 -26.73 19.40
CA VAL A 654 8.46 -26.38 20.68
C VAL A 654 9.97 -26.52 20.62
N GLU A 655 10.50 -27.52 19.93
CA GLU A 655 11.94 -27.67 19.70
C GLU A 655 12.49 -26.68 18.67
N ALA A 656 11.62 -26.03 17.89
CA ALA A 656 12.03 -24.91 17.06
C ALA A 656 12.28 -23.64 17.89
N ILE A 657 11.76 -23.55 19.13
CA ILE A 657 11.99 -22.43 20.04
C ILE A 657 13.32 -22.65 20.75
N ASP A 658 14.29 -21.78 20.48
CA ASP A 658 15.55 -21.79 21.19
C ASP A 658 15.43 -21.16 22.58
N ASP A 659 16.54 -21.15 23.30
CA ASP A 659 16.63 -20.64 24.66
C ASP A 659 16.27 -19.15 24.75
N SER A 660 16.58 -18.36 23.72
CA SER A 660 16.23 -16.94 23.58
C SER A 660 14.75 -16.69 23.23
N GLY A 661 14.01 -17.74 22.86
CA GLY A 661 12.63 -17.64 22.38
C GLY A 661 12.51 -17.43 20.88
N ARG A 662 13.61 -17.36 20.12
CA ARG A 662 13.55 -17.29 18.66
C ARG A 662 13.14 -18.65 18.09
N MET A 663 12.44 -18.60 16.96
CA MET A 663 11.99 -19.83 16.30
C MET A 663 12.77 -20.07 15.02
N ARG A 664 13.44 -21.22 14.94
CA ARG A 664 13.97 -21.73 13.67
C ARG A 664 12.82 -21.97 12.71
N THR A 665 12.86 -21.33 11.54
CA THR A 665 11.75 -21.36 10.58
C THR A 665 11.79 -22.54 9.61
N HIS A 666 12.98 -23.07 9.30
CA HIS A 666 13.17 -24.16 8.33
C HIS A 666 13.89 -25.37 8.93
N ARG A 667 13.59 -26.56 8.40
CA ARG A 667 14.17 -27.83 8.85
C ARG A 667 15.70 -27.85 8.73
N ASN A 668 16.23 -27.32 7.63
CA ASN A 668 17.67 -27.23 7.35
C ASN A 668 18.37 -26.06 8.06
N GLY A 669 17.66 -25.27 8.87
CA GLY A 669 18.22 -24.09 9.54
C GLY A 669 18.36 -22.85 8.64
N ALA A 670 17.81 -22.87 7.42
CA ALA A 670 17.82 -21.69 6.55
C ALA A 670 17.09 -20.51 7.21
N VAL A 671 17.77 -19.36 7.23
CA VAL A 671 17.21 -18.09 7.72
C VAL A 671 16.66 -17.33 6.52
N VAL A 672 15.34 -17.30 6.41
CA VAL A 672 14.62 -16.46 5.44
C VAL A 672 13.96 -15.34 6.23
N GLU A 673 14.38 -14.10 5.99
CA GLU A 673 14.01 -12.95 6.81
C GLU A 673 12.49 -12.70 6.81
N GLU A 674 11.82 -12.88 5.67
CA GLU A 674 10.37 -12.77 5.53
C GLU A 674 9.61 -13.86 6.30
N ALA A 675 10.21 -15.05 6.44
CA ALA A 675 9.60 -16.15 7.17
C ALA A 675 9.54 -15.87 8.68
N LEU A 676 10.49 -15.10 9.22
CA LEU A 676 10.52 -14.69 10.64
C LEU A 676 9.34 -13.76 11.00
N ASP A 677 8.77 -13.06 10.02
CA ASP A 677 7.59 -12.22 10.21
C ASP A 677 6.30 -13.08 10.28
N LEU A 678 6.24 -14.21 9.58
CA LEU A 678 4.99 -14.96 9.39
C LEU A 678 4.92 -16.22 10.25
N PHE A 679 5.98 -17.03 10.25
CA PHE A 679 5.91 -18.41 10.70
C PHE A 679 5.96 -18.56 12.23
N PRO A 680 6.77 -17.80 12.99
CA PRO A 680 6.74 -17.87 14.46
C PRO A 680 5.36 -17.50 15.04
N PRO A 681 4.69 -16.40 14.62
CA PRO A 681 3.31 -16.14 15.04
C PRO A 681 2.32 -17.26 14.69
N GLN A 682 2.44 -17.91 13.52
CA GLN A 682 1.62 -19.08 13.15
C GLN A 682 1.84 -20.26 14.11
N ALA A 683 3.10 -20.56 14.43
CA ALA A 683 3.46 -21.63 15.35
C ALA A 683 2.94 -21.35 16.77
N LEU A 684 3.08 -20.12 17.26
CA LEU A 684 2.57 -19.71 18.57
C LEU A 684 1.04 -19.81 18.65
N PHE A 685 0.33 -19.46 17.57
CA PHE A 685 -1.11 -19.68 17.47
C PHE A 685 -1.45 -21.18 17.52
N ALA A 686 -0.76 -22.00 16.74
CA ALA A 686 -0.95 -23.45 16.70
C ALA A 686 -0.73 -24.11 18.07
N LEU A 687 0.35 -23.75 18.76
CA LEU A 687 0.67 -24.22 20.11
C LEU A 687 -0.40 -23.80 21.13
N GLY A 688 -0.96 -22.59 21.01
CA GLY A 688 -2.05 -22.15 21.89
C GLY A 688 -3.32 -22.96 21.71
N ARG A 689 -3.68 -23.30 20.47
CA ARG A 689 -4.81 -24.19 20.18
C ARG A 689 -4.55 -25.63 20.63
N ALA A 690 -3.32 -26.11 20.46
CA ALA A 690 -2.88 -27.42 20.93
C ALA A 690 -2.98 -27.52 22.46
N HIS A 691 -2.47 -26.52 23.18
CA HIS A 691 -2.56 -26.42 24.63
C HIS A 691 -4.01 -26.39 25.12
N ALA A 692 -4.86 -25.54 24.51
CA ALA A 692 -6.28 -25.45 24.87
C ALA A 692 -7.07 -26.76 24.63
N ARG A 693 -6.56 -27.64 23.76
CA ARG A 693 -7.12 -28.97 23.52
C ARG A 693 -6.37 -30.07 24.29
N GLY A 694 -5.42 -29.76 25.16
CA GLY A 694 -4.64 -30.74 25.91
C GLY A 694 -3.77 -31.65 25.03
N VAL A 695 -3.15 -31.12 23.97
CA VAL A 695 -2.05 -31.83 23.28
C VAL A 695 -0.82 -31.82 24.20
N PRO A 696 -0.17 -32.98 24.44
CA PRO A 696 1.02 -33.03 25.30
C PRO A 696 2.23 -32.34 24.66
N GLY A 697 3.20 -31.95 25.47
CA GLY A 697 4.49 -31.43 25.00
C GLY A 697 4.54 -29.91 24.72
N VAL A 698 3.52 -29.15 25.12
CA VAL A 698 3.55 -27.68 25.02
C VAL A 698 4.16 -27.08 26.28
N ASP A 699 5.37 -26.53 26.16
CA ASP A 699 6.10 -25.84 27.24
C ASP A 699 5.68 -24.36 27.32
N LEU A 700 5.02 -23.98 28.43
CA LEU A 700 4.56 -22.60 28.66
C LEU A 700 5.72 -21.60 28.83
N GLY A 701 6.86 -22.02 29.39
CA GLY A 701 8.02 -21.17 29.58
C GLY A 701 8.68 -20.80 28.26
N ARG A 702 8.94 -21.80 27.40
CA ARG A 702 9.44 -21.57 26.03
C ARG A 702 8.48 -20.71 25.21
N VAL A 703 7.17 -21.00 25.28
CA VAL A 703 6.13 -20.19 24.59
C VAL A 703 6.10 -18.75 25.10
N ALA A 704 6.25 -18.51 26.41
CA ALA A 704 6.27 -17.16 26.96
C ALA A 704 7.41 -16.34 26.36
N ARG A 705 8.63 -16.90 26.31
CA ARG A 705 9.80 -16.26 25.68
C ARG A 705 9.56 -15.99 24.20
N ALA A 706 9.02 -16.98 23.47
CA ALA A 706 8.72 -16.81 22.06
C ALA A 706 7.65 -15.75 21.76
N LEU A 707 6.62 -15.60 22.61
CA LEU A 707 5.65 -14.52 22.50
C LEU A 707 6.29 -13.15 22.70
N VAL A 708 7.22 -13.04 23.65
CA VAL A 708 7.99 -11.80 23.88
C VAL A 708 8.86 -11.49 22.65
N ALA A 709 9.64 -12.45 22.15
CA ALA A 709 10.47 -12.29 20.96
C ALA A 709 9.63 -11.87 19.73
N ALA A 710 8.49 -12.52 19.50
CA ALA A 710 7.59 -12.18 18.40
C ALA A 710 6.95 -10.78 18.56
N HIS A 711 6.64 -10.37 19.80
CA HIS A 711 6.12 -9.03 20.09
C HIS A 711 7.18 -7.94 19.88
N ILE A 712 8.40 -8.14 20.39
CA ILE A 712 9.55 -7.25 20.16
C ILE A 712 9.76 -7.06 18.66
N ARG A 713 9.81 -8.17 17.91
CA ARG A 713 9.93 -8.11 16.45
C ARG A 713 8.81 -7.30 15.80
N PHE A 714 7.55 -7.47 16.24
CA PHE A 714 6.43 -6.69 15.72
C PHE A 714 6.55 -5.20 16.01
N ARG A 715 6.97 -4.81 17.22
CA ARG A 715 7.11 -3.39 17.59
C ARG A 715 8.18 -2.67 16.76
N HIS A 716 9.25 -3.36 16.41
CA HIS A 716 10.38 -2.76 15.69
C HIS A 716 10.26 -2.88 14.17
N ARG A 717 9.70 -3.98 13.70
CA ARG A 717 9.50 -4.26 12.27
C ARG A 717 8.06 -4.71 12.04
N PRO A 718 7.06 -3.83 12.20
CA PRO A 718 5.67 -4.21 12.01
C PRO A 718 5.37 -4.43 10.54
N THR A 719 4.87 -5.62 10.22
CA THR A 719 4.39 -5.99 8.89
C THR A 719 2.94 -6.44 8.96
N ILE A 720 2.21 -6.25 7.85
CA ILE A 720 0.81 -6.70 7.77
C ILE A 720 0.67 -8.22 7.84
N GLY A 721 1.72 -8.96 7.48
CA GLY A 721 1.76 -10.42 7.57
C GLY A 721 1.71 -10.95 9.00
N GLN A 722 2.30 -10.24 9.97
CA GLN A 722 2.29 -10.61 11.38
C GLN A 722 0.90 -10.47 12.03
N VAL A 723 0.12 -9.48 11.58
CA VAL A 723 -1.14 -9.05 12.19
C VAL A 723 -2.13 -10.19 12.45
N PRO A 724 -2.57 -10.99 11.46
CA PRO A 724 -3.57 -12.03 11.70
C PRO A 724 -3.07 -13.06 12.70
N TRP A 725 -1.82 -13.49 12.57
CA TRP A 725 -1.27 -14.59 13.35
C TRP A 725 -0.95 -14.20 14.79
N LEU A 726 -0.39 -13.01 15.03
CA LEU A 726 -0.16 -12.50 16.38
C LEU A 726 -1.48 -12.25 17.12
N ALA A 727 -2.48 -11.70 16.43
CA ALA A 727 -3.80 -11.51 17.01
C ALA A 727 -4.49 -12.84 17.35
N GLN A 728 -4.39 -13.85 16.47
CA GLN A 728 -4.91 -15.19 16.71
C GLN A 728 -4.16 -15.91 17.84
N ALA A 729 -2.84 -15.73 17.95
CA ALA A 729 -2.06 -16.21 19.09
C ALA A 729 -2.51 -15.53 20.40
N ALA A 730 -2.68 -14.20 20.39
CA ALA A 730 -3.22 -13.45 21.52
C ALA A 730 -4.60 -13.97 21.97
N GLN A 731 -5.46 -14.30 21.00
CA GLN A 731 -6.76 -14.92 21.27
C GLN A 731 -6.63 -16.34 21.84
N ALA A 732 -5.80 -17.19 21.25
CA ALA A 732 -5.65 -18.60 21.65
C ALA A 732 -5.09 -18.74 23.08
N TRP A 733 -4.20 -17.84 23.47
CA TRP A 733 -3.56 -17.84 24.78
C TRP A 733 -4.30 -16.99 25.84
N HIS A 734 -5.42 -16.35 25.51
CA HIS A 734 -6.14 -15.42 26.41
C HIS A 734 -6.49 -16.02 27.79
N GLY A 735 -6.71 -17.34 27.86
CA GLY A 735 -7.00 -18.06 29.11
C GLY A 735 -5.79 -18.27 30.03
N ALA A 736 -4.57 -18.24 29.49
CA ALA A 736 -3.34 -18.50 30.24
C ALA A 736 -2.93 -17.27 31.07
N ARG A 737 -3.24 -17.29 32.38
CA ARG A 737 -2.99 -16.17 33.30
C ARG A 737 -1.55 -15.63 33.26
N PRO A 738 -0.49 -16.46 33.23
CA PRO A 738 0.90 -15.97 33.20
C PRO A 738 1.22 -15.12 31.97
N LEU A 739 0.55 -15.36 30.85
CA LEU A 739 0.82 -14.68 29.57
C LEU A 739 0.03 -13.37 29.40
N ARG A 740 -0.96 -13.09 30.27
CA ARG A 740 -1.87 -11.93 30.12
C ARG A 740 -1.17 -10.59 29.85
N PRO A 741 -0.05 -10.23 30.50
CA PRO A 741 0.62 -8.96 30.23
C PRO A 741 1.10 -8.84 28.78
N VAL A 742 1.84 -9.82 28.27
CA VAL A 742 2.37 -9.80 26.89
C VAL A 742 1.23 -9.87 25.86
N LEU A 743 0.19 -10.66 26.11
CA LEU A 743 -0.95 -10.76 25.17
C LEU A 743 -1.74 -9.45 25.07
N ARG A 744 -1.85 -8.69 26.16
CA ARG A 744 -2.49 -7.36 26.15
C ARG A 744 -1.66 -6.35 25.37
N ALA A 745 -0.33 -6.37 25.53
CA ALA A 745 0.58 -5.51 24.77
C ALA A 745 0.50 -5.83 23.26
N ILE A 746 0.55 -7.11 22.88
CA ILE A 746 0.36 -7.55 21.49
C ILE A 746 -0.99 -7.06 20.94
N ALA A 747 -2.09 -7.24 21.68
CA ALA A 747 -3.41 -6.83 21.23
C ALA A 747 -3.52 -5.31 21.00
N GLY A 748 -2.93 -4.50 21.89
CA GLY A 748 -2.89 -3.05 21.76
C GLY A 748 -2.11 -2.62 20.52
N ASP A 749 -0.86 -3.06 20.40
CA ASP A 749 0.04 -2.66 19.31
C ASP A 749 -0.47 -3.12 17.94
N VAL A 750 -1.02 -4.34 17.84
CA VAL A 750 -1.63 -4.84 16.60
C VAL A 750 -2.86 -4.02 16.22
N ALA A 751 -3.72 -3.68 17.18
CA ALA A 751 -4.89 -2.85 16.92
C ALA A 751 -4.49 -1.45 16.44
N ASP A 752 -3.56 -0.79 17.12
CA ASP A 752 -3.12 0.55 16.76
C ASP A 752 -2.39 0.58 15.40
N PHE A 753 -1.58 -0.44 15.09
CA PHE A 753 -0.95 -0.59 13.77
C PHE A 753 -1.98 -0.59 12.63
N VAL A 754 -3.06 -1.37 12.77
CA VAL A 754 -4.13 -1.45 11.76
C VAL A 754 -4.94 -0.16 11.70
N LEU A 755 -5.28 0.41 12.85
CA LEU A 755 -6.15 1.59 12.93
C LEU A 755 -5.46 2.86 12.40
N ASP A 756 -4.15 2.97 12.57
CA ASP A 756 -3.32 4.01 11.94
C ASP A 756 -3.36 3.93 10.41
N ARG A 757 -3.53 2.74 9.84
CA ARG A 757 -3.47 2.46 8.40
C ARG A 757 -4.82 2.30 7.71
N GLN A 758 -5.92 2.27 8.47
CA GLN A 758 -7.24 2.04 7.91
C GLN A 758 -7.83 3.31 7.30
N GLN A 759 -8.20 3.23 6.03
CA GLN A 759 -8.82 4.30 5.28
C GLN A 759 -10.32 4.41 5.52
N THR A 760 -10.91 5.54 5.12
CA THR A 760 -12.37 5.77 5.14
C THR A 760 -13.12 4.78 4.25
N SER A 761 -12.49 4.30 3.18
CA SER A 761 -13.00 3.23 2.31
C SER A 761 -13.07 1.85 2.99
N GLY A 762 -12.42 1.69 4.15
CA GLY A 762 -12.25 0.43 4.86
C GLY A 762 -11.03 -0.39 4.45
N ALA A 763 -10.34 0.01 3.38
CA ALA A 763 -9.06 -0.57 3.00
C ALA A 763 -7.99 -0.28 4.06
N VAL A 764 -6.98 -1.14 4.17
CA VAL A 764 -5.82 -0.93 5.04
C VAL A 764 -4.57 -0.75 4.20
N LEU A 765 -3.90 0.39 4.36
CA LEU A 765 -2.77 0.78 3.53
C LEU A 765 -1.43 0.34 4.16
N CYS A 766 -0.70 -0.57 3.51
CA CYS A 766 0.58 -1.09 4.00
C CYS A 766 1.67 -1.04 2.90
N PRO A 767 2.36 0.11 2.72
CA PRO A 767 3.47 0.22 1.77
C PRO A 767 4.68 -0.65 2.18
N PRO A 768 5.59 -1.00 1.24
CA PRO A 768 5.65 -0.54 -0.15
C PRO A 768 4.98 -1.45 -1.20
N ARG A 769 4.46 -2.64 -0.85
CA ARG A 769 4.15 -3.69 -1.86
C ARG A 769 2.95 -4.61 -1.60
N ALA A 770 2.11 -4.36 -0.58
CA ALA A 770 0.91 -5.19 -0.41
C ALA A 770 -0.26 -4.61 -1.22
N PRO A 771 -0.89 -5.38 -2.14
CA PRO A 771 -2.15 -4.98 -2.74
C PRO A 771 -3.17 -4.65 -1.66
N LEU A 772 -3.96 -3.58 -1.84
CA LEU A 772 -4.96 -3.16 -0.85
C LEU A 772 -5.92 -4.29 -0.44
N GLY A 773 -6.18 -5.25 -1.34
CA GLY A 773 -6.99 -6.43 -1.03
C GLY A 773 -6.35 -7.30 0.05
N LEU A 774 -5.08 -7.67 -0.12
CA LEU A 774 -4.36 -8.54 0.81
C LEU A 774 -4.28 -7.91 2.20
N SER A 775 -3.79 -6.67 2.26
CA SER A 775 -3.58 -5.97 3.53
C SER A 775 -4.89 -5.82 4.31
N THR A 776 -6.00 -5.56 3.61
CA THR A 776 -7.31 -5.43 4.24
C THR A 776 -7.84 -6.76 4.76
N VAL A 777 -7.66 -7.86 4.03
CA VAL A 777 -8.09 -9.19 4.44
C VAL A 777 -7.32 -9.66 5.68
N LEU A 778 -5.98 -9.52 5.68
CA LEU A 778 -5.14 -9.88 6.82
C LEU A 778 -5.43 -9.01 8.06
N ALA A 779 -5.63 -7.71 7.85
CA ALA A 779 -6.03 -6.79 8.91
C ALA A 779 -7.39 -7.17 9.51
N LEU A 780 -8.38 -7.47 8.67
CA LEU A 780 -9.71 -7.88 9.12
C LEU A 780 -9.65 -9.16 9.95
N GLU A 781 -8.84 -10.14 9.55
CA GLU A 781 -8.65 -11.35 10.36
C GLU A 781 -8.07 -11.05 11.73
N GLY A 782 -7.01 -10.22 11.80
CA GLY A 782 -6.41 -9.83 13.07
C GLY A 782 -7.39 -9.06 13.97
N LEU A 783 -8.08 -8.05 13.42
CA LEU A 783 -9.11 -7.30 14.15
C LEU A 783 -10.25 -8.20 14.64
N ALA A 784 -10.68 -9.18 13.84
CA ALA A 784 -11.71 -10.13 14.21
C ALA A 784 -11.30 -11.04 15.37
N ALA A 785 -10.05 -11.52 15.38
CA ALA A 785 -9.51 -12.30 16.49
C ALA A 785 -9.45 -11.47 17.79
N LEU A 786 -8.96 -10.22 17.73
CA LEU A 786 -8.89 -9.32 18.89
C LEU A 786 -10.29 -8.90 19.39
N HIS A 787 -11.25 -8.68 18.49
CA HIS A 787 -12.63 -8.37 18.86
C HIS A 787 -13.25 -9.44 19.77
N GLY A 788 -12.87 -10.71 19.59
CA GLY A 788 -13.36 -11.83 20.40
C GLY A 788 -12.89 -11.80 21.87
N VAL A 789 -11.78 -11.13 22.18
CA VAL A 789 -11.13 -11.13 23.51
C VAL A 789 -11.05 -9.76 24.18
N THR A 790 -11.42 -8.70 23.45
CA THR A 790 -11.46 -7.32 23.95
C THR A 790 -12.85 -6.95 24.50
N ARG A 791 -12.89 -5.98 25.42
CA ARG A 791 -14.09 -5.50 26.13
C ARG A 791 -14.13 -3.96 26.15
N GLY A 792 -15.29 -3.40 26.48
CA GLY A 792 -15.49 -1.95 26.62
C GLY A 792 -15.26 -1.15 25.33
N ASP A 793 -14.76 0.07 25.46
CA ASP A 793 -14.57 1.00 24.34
C ASP A 793 -13.60 0.49 23.26
N ALA A 794 -12.58 -0.26 23.66
CA ALA A 794 -11.64 -0.90 22.75
C ALA A 794 -12.38 -1.86 21.80
N ARG A 795 -13.33 -2.66 22.33
CA ARG A 795 -14.16 -3.55 21.51
C ARG A 795 -15.02 -2.77 20.52
N ALA A 796 -15.65 -1.67 20.94
CA ALA A 796 -16.46 -0.83 20.05
C ALA A 796 -15.62 -0.17 18.94
N ARG A 797 -14.37 0.21 19.23
CA ARG A 797 -13.40 0.72 18.24
C ARG A 797 -13.07 -0.36 17.21
N LEU A 798 -12.80 -1.59 17.64
CA LEU A 798 -12.54 -2.73 16.76
C LEU A 798 -13.77 -3.12 15.93
N GLU A 799 -14.97 -3.10 16.51
CA GLU A 799 -16.21 -3.42 15.81
C GLU A 799 -16.47 -2.46 14.63
N ARG A 800 -16.26 -1.16 14.84
CA ARG A 800 -16.31 -0.15 13.77
C ARG A 800 -15.24 -0.38 12.69
N ALA A 801 -14.03 -0.75 13.10
CA ALA A 801 -12.94 -1.04 12.18
C ALA A 801 -13.22 -2.28 11.33
N CYS A 802 -13.69 -3.38 11.94
CA CYS A 802 -14.17 -4.57 11.22
C CYS A 802 -15.29 -4.22 10.23
N GLY A 803 -16.26 -3.41 10.64
CA GLY A 803 -17.36 -2.99 9.77
C GLY A 803 -16.90 -2.26 8.51
N ARG A 804 -15.93 -1.34 8.64
CA ARG A 804 -15.33 -0.68 7.46
C ARG A 804 -14.60 -1.66 6.56
N SER A 805 -13.76 -2.53 7.10
CA SER A 805 -13.03 -3.52 6.30
C SER A 805 -13.94 -4.55 5.64
N LEU A 806 -15.07 -4.91 6.24
CA LEU A 806 -16.10 -5.74 5.61
C LEU A 806 -16.74 -5.06 4.38
N VAL A 807 -16.99 -3.74 4.43
CA VAL A 807 -17.49 -2.98 3.27
C VAL A 807 -16.49 -3.03 2.11
N PHE A 808 -15.20 -2.90 2.40
CA PHE A 808 -14.17 -3.06 1.37
C PHE A 808 -14.10 -4.51 0.85
N LEU A 809 -14.15 -5.50 1.74
CA LEU A 809 -14.14 -6.92 1.39
C LEU A 809 -15.31 -7.32 0.47
N ASP A 810 -16.53 -6.77 0.66
CA ASP A 810 -17.67 -7.08 -0.22
C ASP A 810 -17.38 -6.78 -1.70
N ARG A 811 -16.50 -5.81 -1.98
CA ARG A 811 -16.09 -5.41 -3.33
C ARG A 811 -15.04 -6.36 -3.94
N LEU A 812 -14.32 -7.11 -3.11
CA LEU A 812 -13.32 -8.09 -3.54
C LEU A 812 -13.90 -9.49 -3.73
N ILE A 813 -14.98 -9.81 -3.02
CA ILE A 813 -15.63 -11.12 -3.15
C ILE A 813 -16.42 -11.15 -4.46
N ILE A 814 -16.13 -12.15 -5.30
CA ILE A 814 -16.95 -12.47 -6.47
C ILE A 814 -18.29 -13.01 -6.01
N GLN A 815 -19.38 -12.45 -6.52
CA GLN A 815 -20.74 -12.80 -6.17
C GLN A 815 -21.58 -13.10 -7.41
N GLU A 816 -22.83 -13.51 -7.19
CA GLU A 816 -23.76 -13.83 -8.27
C GLU A 816 -23.93 -12.66 -9.26
N ARG A 817 -23.91 -11.41 -8.76
CA ARG A 817 -23.95 -10.19 -9.58
C ARG A 817 -22.77 -10.02 -10.54
N ASP A 818 -21.63 -10.66 -10.27
CA ASP A 818 -20.41 -10.52 -11.06
C ASP A 818 -20.34 -11.60 -12.16
N VAL A 819 -21.19 -12.63 -12.10
CA VAL A 819 -21.22 -13.74 -13.06
C VAL A 819 -21.41 -13.29 -14.52
N PRO A 820 -22.30 -12.32 -14.84
CA PRO A 820 -22.46 -11.85 -16.22
C PRO A 820 -21.17 -11.27 -16.83
N TRP A 821 -20.21 -10.89 -15.99
CA TRP A 821 -18.97 -10.21 -16.38
C TRP A 821 -17.80 -11.17 -16.54
N LEU A 822 -17.94 -12.45 -16.16
CA LEU A 822 -16.83 -13.40 -16.06
C LEU A 822 -17.15 -14.70 -16.80
N ALA A 823 -16.27 -15.14 -17.69
CA ALA A 823 -16.47 -16.33 -18.52
C ALA A 823 -16.65 -17.61 -17.69
N ASP A 824 -15.93 -17.73 -16.57
CA ASP A 824 -16.08 -18.80 -15.58
C ASP A 824 -16.60 -18.25 -14.23
N GLY A 825 -17.49 -17.26 -14.30
CA GLY A 825 -17.97 -16.52 -13.13
C GLY A 825 -18.69 -17.38 -12.09
N SER A 826 -19.50 -18.35 -12.53
CA SER A 826 -20.26 -19.24 -11.64
C SER A 826 -19.35 -20.08 -10.74
N GLN A 827 -18.19 -20.46 -11.26
CA GLN A 827 -17.19 -21.21 -10.50
C GLN A 827 -16.41 -20.31 -9.53
N ALA A 828 -16.25 -19.04 -9.88
CA ALA A 828 -15.50 -18.05 -9.12
C ALA A 828 -16.31 -17.42 -7.97
N VAL A 829 -17.64 -17.56 -7.92
CA VAL A 829 -18.47 -17.05 -6.82
C VAL A 829 -17.90 -17.48 -5.46
N GLY A 830 -17.80 -16.55 -4.51
CA GLY A 830 -17.16 -16.77 -3.21
C GLY A 830 -15.63 -16.68 -3.22
N GLY A 831 -15.01 -16.55 -4.38
CA GLY A 831 -13.59 -16.24 -4.50
C GLY A 831 -13.27 -14.81 -4.09
N VAL A 832 -12.12 -14.59 -3.45
CA VAL A 832 -11.61 -13.26 -3.09
C VAL A 832 -10.52 -12.81 -4.07
N ARG A 833 -10.72 -11.62 -4.65
CA ARG A 833 -9.78 -10.98 -5.57
C ARG A 833 -8.56 -10.38 -4.87
N GLU A 834 -7.44 -10.31 -5.58
CA GLU A 834 -6.21 -9.69 -5.08
C GLU A 834 -6.31 -8.17 -4.90
N SER A 835 -7.01 -7.50 -5.82
CA SER A 835 -7.22 -6.06 -5.77
C SER A 835 -8.55 -5.66 -6.41
N LEU A 836 -8.93 -4.38 -6.29
CA LEU A 836 -10.08 -3.83 -7.00
C LEU A 836 -9.82 -3.61 -8.50
N LEU A 837 -8.59 -3.77 -8.97
CA LEU A 837 -8.20 -3.54 -10.37
C LEU A 837 -7.89 -4.85 -11.11
N ASP A 838 -7.82 -5.96 -10.39
CA ASP A 838 -7.54 -7.30 -10.90
C ASP A 838 -8.73 -8.24 -10.58
N VAL A 839 -9.08 -9.12 -11.52
CA VAL A 839 -10.13 -10.15 -11.37
C VAL A 839 -9.59 -11.51 -10.92
N ARG A 840 -8.25 -11.67 -10.83
CA ARG A 840 -7.60 -12.86 -10.30
C ARG A 840 -8.09 -13.15 -8.89
N VAL A 841 -8.56 -14.38 -8.70
CA VAL A 841 -8.98 -14.91 -7.41
C VAL A 841 -7.88 -15.77 -6.84
N ARG A 842 -7.58 -15.56 -5.55
CA ARG A 842 -6.57 -16.30 -4.81
C ARG A 842 -7.17 -17.12 -3.67
N VAL A 843 -6.74 -18.37 -3.55
CA VAL A 843 -7.22 -19.28 -2.49
C VAL A 843 -6.82 -18.79 -1.10
N ASP A 844 -5.59 -18.31 -0.90
CA ASP A 844 -5.11 -17.82 0.40
C ASP A 844 -5.91 -16.59 0.88
N PHE A 845 -6.28 -15.68 -0.01
CA PHE A 845 -7.12 -14.53 0.32
C PHE A 845 -8.52 -14.99 0.77
N THR A 846 -9.06 -16.00 0.09
CA THR A 846 -10.35 -16.60 0.43
C THR A 846 -10.29 -17.30 1.78
N GLN A 847 -9.18 -17.99 2.10
CA GLN A 847 -8.95 -18.62 3.40
C GLN A 847 -8.91 -17.60 4.53
N HIS A 848 -8.12 -16.53 4.39
CA HIS A 848 -8.02 -15.47 5.40
C HIS A 848 -9.34 -14.73 5.60
N ALA A 849 -10.07 -14.41 4.52
CA ALA A 849 -11.40 -13.81 4.60
C ALA A 849 -12.38 -14.74 5.35
N LEU A 850 -12.40 -16.03 5.01
CA LEU A 850 -13.23 -17.02 5.69
C LEU A 850 -12.85 -17.14 7.17
N ALA A 851 -11.56 -17.19 7.49
CA ALA A 851 -11.05 -17.25 8.87
C ALA A 851 -11.53 -16.04 9.70
N ALA A 852 -11.46 -14.83 9.12
CA ALA A 852 -11.93 -13.61 9.75
C ALA A 852 -13.44 -13.64 10.03
N LEU A 853 -14.25 -13.98 9.01
CA LEU A 853 -15.70 -14.02 9.15
C LEU A 853 -16.16 -15.10 10.14
N LEU A 854 -15.48 -16.25 10.18
CA LEU A 854 -15.73 -17.29 11.18
C LEU A 854 -15.32 -16.86 12.60
N SER A 855 -14.40 -15.92 12.77
CA SER A 855 -14.06 -15.34 14.08
C SER A 855 -15.12 -14.34 14.54
N LEU A 856 -15.71 -13.56 13.61
CA LEU A 856 -16.82 -12.64 13.91
C LEU A 856 -18.17 -13.36 14.11
N ALA A 857 -18.38 -14.47 13.39
CA ALA A 857 -19.65 -15.20 13.36
C ALA A 857 -19.45 -16.74 13.40
N PRO A 858 -18.87 -17.28 14.48
CA PRO A 858 -18.50 -18.71 14.59
C PRO A 858 -19.74 -19.61 14.52
N PRO A 859 -19.75 -20.79 13.87
CA PRO A 859 -20.95 -21.64 13.72
C PRO A 859 -21.67 -21.92 15.04
N ARG A 860 -23.01 -22.06 15.03
CA ARG A 860 -23.75 -22.46 16.24
C ARG A 860 -23.26 -23.86 16.65
N THR A 861 -22.99 -24.04 17.93
CA THR A 861 -22.46 -25.28 18.52
C THR A 861 -23.44 -26.42 18.42
#